data_AF-A0AAW9HNT4-F1
#
_entry.id   AF-A0AAW9HNT4-F1
#
_cell.length_a   1.000
_cell.length_b   1.000
_cell.length_c   1.000
_cell.angle_alpha   90.00
_cell.angle_beta   90.00
_cell.angle_gamma   90.00
#
_symmetry.space_group_name_H-M   'P 1'
#
loop_
_entity.id
_entity.type
_entity.pdbx_description
1 polymer ?
#
loop_
_entity_poly.entity_id
_entity_poly.type
_entity_poly.pdbx_seq_one_letter_code
_entity_poly.pdbx_strand_id
1 'polypeptide(L)'
;MTIPGAETSEGVLSIDRLHAQCFRAIMKLFTDSKAGFSPAGTLHVERSWELITQVPALSRLEIDAAIVKYVRTPEGTKIVVNASLATENGGEPCYREQNIYLDKSTKGEDAVVELGEDEDTEYVNLPRATNLRETYGETETGYLKLPENYALASRKFTLKDARAWAALTGDINPVHISKATAKLFGFKSPILHGVAGEVWAAKTLGLGGQHPASGQAYFRAPILLPAQVELRQVGPGAYAVVDPKNGRDFIHLTYSGEGIADKHGELECGLALPLAKGKPSSTAISRGVIQALAKNEDIDEAAREALGEALEGVKNWRKDYRGSYVALAKADNPARGTAVAEAGLAWLRDNICLKQGGKLADLKPAAFIPDGETVVQGTAEPEELRIPIKGVELGGVDLVNTLYRWQENHVIRPGVAEAIEELVYNPGMLRLRGRTVAVLGAGAELSPVPYLLRWGANVAAVARPTSARIQALAGTPEKWAGKLEISPANASDIAKNPAEIAAWIASREGRLAVADILYAPGADFILSEAGAAAVMSLVGQAREDASFAWYGTPSDAYSVAHIPTYRMGGNMSRRTVWLWKKMRTLRPARLPGLAEGEEVTNLLLEVQGPSYSIAKRIPRWVADIERAKGRDVSFNIAPLSITGSVLISKGLEAAYAGLKRLGYKPMPADTTAGIMAALMVWDMHHPEATRDCATFHTDRAVDSGLLGSAYELNDIVRLAVVLGAHKLI
;
A
#
# COMPACT_ATOMS: atom_id res chain seq x y z
N MET A 1 -5.73 -26.85 -17.76
CA MET A 1 -6.42 -27.81 -16.87
C MET A 1 -6.50 -27.17 -15.49
N THR A 2 -7.64 -26.83 -14.87
CA THR A 2 -9.07 -27.10 -15.15
C THR A 2 -9.35 -28.52 -15.64
N ILE A 3 -9.59 -29.46 -14.73
CA ILE A 3 -10.04 -30.83 -15.05
C ILE A 3 -11.56 -30.87 -14.87
N PRO A 4 -12.38 -31.52 -15.73
CA PRO A 4 -12.26 -31.86 -17.16
C PRO A 4 -13.39 -31.23 -18.02
N GLY A 5 -13.23 -31.16 -19.36
CA GLY A 5 -14.32 -30.87 -20.30
C GLY A 5 -14.46 -29.43 -20.81
N ALA A 6 -13.36 -28.69 -20.99
CA ALA A 6 -13.39 -27.43 -21.73
C ALA A 6 -12.23 -27.41 -22.71
N GLU A 7 -12.59 -27.29 -23.99
CA GLU A 7 -11.74 -26.86 -25.09
C GLU A 7 -10.72 -25.83 -24.60
N THR A 8 -9.43 -26.03 -24.90
CA THR A 8 -8.54 -24.87 -24.95
C THR A 8 -9.16 -23.96 -26.00
N SER A 9 -9.43 -22.71 -25.64
CA SER A 9 -10.09 -21.71 -26.48
C SER A 9 -9.39 -21.41 -27.82
N GLU A 10 -8.29 -22.11 -28.15
CA GLU A 10 -7.39 -21.81 -29.27
C GLU A 10 -6.86 -23.05 -30.01
N GLY A 11 -7.37 -24.27 -29.75
CA GLY A 11 -7.07 -25.43 -30.61
C GLY A 11 -5.63 -25.97 -30.62
N VAL A 12 -4.75 -25.54 -29.72
CA VAL A 12 -3.36 -26.02 -29.58
C VAL A 12 -3.07 -26.71 -28.23
N LEU A 13 -2.03 -27.53 -28.18
CA LEU A 13 -1.51 -28.20 -26.99
C LEU A 13 -0.66 -27.26 -26.15
N SER A 14 -0.92 -27.26 -24.84
CA SER A 14 -0.15 -26.47 -23.88
C SER A 14 1.09 -27.18 -23.37
N ILE A 15 2.04 -26.43 -22.79
CA ILE A 15 3.34 -26.96 -22.31
C ILE A 15 3.18 -28.12 -21.32
N ASP A 16 2.21 -28.08 -20.41
CA ASP A 16 1.89 -29.22 -19.51
C ASP A 16 1.42 -30.46 -20.27
N ARG A 17 0.70 -30.29 -21.38
CA ARG A 17 0.25 -31.40 -22.22
C ARG A 17 1.40 -32.00 -23.02
N LEU A 18 2.26 -31.17 -23.58
CA LEU A 18 3.47 -31.61 -24.28
C LEU A 18 4.38 -32.39 -23.33
N HIS A 19 4.68 -31.83 -22.16
CA HIS A 19 5.44 -32.52 -21.11
C HIS A 19 4.79 -33.84 -20.68
N ALA A 20 3.46 -33.88 -20.52
CA ALA A 20 2.77 -35.10 -20.15
C ALA A 20 2.97 -36.24 -21.17
N GLN A 21 3.13 -35.93 -22.46
CA GLN A 21 3.43 -36.94 -23.47
C GLN A 21 4.89 -37.43 -23.35
N CYS A 22 5.85 -36.51 -23.26
CA CYS A 22 7.26 -36.86 -23.06
C CYS A 22 7.46 -37.69 -21.77
N PHE A 23 6.86 -37.26 -20.66
CA PHE A 23 6.98 -37.94 -19.37
C PHE A 23 6.50 -39.39 -19.42
N ARG A 24 5.45 -39.71 -20.18
CA ARG A 24 5.00 -41.10 -20.36
C ARG A 24 6.03 -41.97 -21.07
N ALA A 25 6.72 -41.43 -22.08
CA ALA A 25 7.81 -42.13 -22.76
C ALA A 25 9.01 -42.30 -21.81
N ILE A 26 9.39 -41.25 -21.08
CA ILE A 26 10.46 -41.29 -20.08
C ILE A 26 10.18 -42.34 -19.01
N MET A 27 8.95 -42.43 -18.50
CA MET A 27 8.59 -43.44 -17.49
C MET A 27 8.67 -44.86 -18.02
N LYS A 28 8.39 -45.12 -19.31
CA LYS A 28 8.61 -46.44 -19.92
C LYS A 28 10.09 -46.82 -19.89
N LEU A 29 10.98 -45.88 -20.24
CA LEU A 29 12.43 -46.09 -20.16
C LEU A 29 12.87 -46.40 -18.73
N PHE A 30 12.34 -45.66 -17.77
CA PHE A 30 12.72 -45.79 -16.35
C PHE A 30 12.26 -47.11 -15.72
N THR A 31 11.20 -47.71 -16.26
CA THR A 31 10.74 -49.05 -15.83
C THR A 31 11.45 -50.20 -16.53
N ASP A 32 12.28 -49.93 -17.54
CA ASP A 32 13.11 -50.97 -18.14
C ASP A 32 14.21 -51.41 -17.16
N SER A 33 14.33 -52.72 -16.96
CA SER A 33 15.42 -53.33 -16.18
C SER A 33 16.82 -52.85 -16.56
N LYS A 34 17.03 -52.44 -17.82
CA LYS A 34 18.30 -51.93 -18.34
C LYS A 34 18.63 -50.50 -17.91
N ALA A 35 17.66 -49.75 -17.36
CA ALA A 35 17.89 -48.38 -16.89
C ALA A 35 18.86 -48.35 -15.69
N GLY A 36 18.95 -49.42 -14.89
CA GLY A 36 20.00 -49.53 -13.86
C GLY A 36 19.84 -48.63 -12.64
N PHE A 37 18.66 -48.07 -12.39
CA PHE A 37 18.32 -47.32 -11.16
C PHE A 37 16.84 -47.54 -10.76
N SER A 38 16.47 -47.10 -9.56
CA SER A 38 15.07 -47.12 -9.09
C SER A 38 14.38 -45.79 -9.35
N PRO A 39 13.27 -45.73 -10.11
CA PRO A 39 12.50 -44.49 -10.29
C PRO A 39 11.83 -43.99 -9.01
N ALA A 40 11.58 -44.90 -8.05
CA ALA A 40 11.01 -44.53 -6.77
C ALA A 40 12.05 -43.75 -5.95
N GLY A 41 11.74 -42.48 -5.65
CA GLY A 41 12.60 -41.61 -4.84
C GLY A 41 13.61 -40.76 -5.61
N THR A 42 13.66 -40.87 -6.95
CA THR A 42 14.45 -39.95 -7.78
C THR A 42 13.91 -38.53 -7.68
N LEU A 43 14.81 -37.56 -7.65
CA LEU A 43 14.47 -36.14 -7.58
C LEU A 43 14.67 -35.49 -8.94
N HIS A 44 13.66 -34.83 -9.47
CA HIS A 44 13.81 -33.99 -10.66
C HIS A 44 14.55 -32.70 -10.25
N VAL A 45 15.76 -32.48 -10.76
CA VAL A 45 16.62 -31.35 -10.35
C VAL A 45 16.66 -30.24 -11.38
N GLU A 46 16.62 -30.57 -12.67
CA GLU A 46 16.64 -29.58 -13.75
C GLU A 46 15.77 -30.03 -14.92
N ARG A 47 15.13 -29.05 -15.57
CA ARG A 47 14.41 -29.25 -16.82
C ARG A 47 14.69 -28.09 -17.77
N SER A 48 14.91 -28.39 -19.03
CA SER A 48 14.97 -27.42 -20.11
C SER A 48 14.04 -27.86 -21.23
N TRP A 49 13.30 -26.93 -21.83
CA TRP A 49 12.39 -27.23 -22.92
C TRP A 49 12.37 -26.12 -23.96
N GLU A 50 12.01 -26.50 -25.18
CA GLU A 50 11.84 -25.61 -26.31
C GLU A 50 10.60 -26.04 -27.09
N LEU A 51 9.66 -25.11 -27.25
CA LEU A 51 8.55 -25.20 -28.18
C LEU A 51 8.98 -24.49 -29.47
N ILE A 52 9.18 -25.27 -30.53
CA ILE A 52 9.70 -24.80 -31.81
C ILE A 52 8.55 -24.28 -32.67
N THR A 53 7.44 -25.02 -32.69
CA THR A 53 6.21 -24.61 -33.38
C THR A 53 4.98 -25.03 -32.59
N GLN A 54 3.90 -24.26 -32.71
CA GLN A 54 2.63 -24.58 -32.07
C GLN A 54 2.12 -25.97 -32.52
N VAL A 55 1.54 -26.72 -31.59
CA VAL A 55 1.07 -28.08 -31.85
C VAL A 55 -0.45 -28.13 -31.75
N PRO A 56 -1.19 -28.38 -32.84
CA PRO A 56 -2.65 -28.52 -32.76
C PRO A 56 -3.11 -29.62 -31.79
N ALA A 57 -4.25 -29.41 -31.13
CA ALA A 57 -4.72 -30.25 -30.03
C ALA A 57 -5.05 -31.70 -30.43
N LEU A 58 -5.39 -31.92 -31.70
CA LEU A 58 -5.76 -33.24 -32.25
C LEU A 58 -4.63 -33.84 -33.12
N SER A 59 -3.42 -33.28 -33.08
CA SER A 59 -2.27 -33.81 -33.79
C SER A 59 -1.91 -35.22 -33.30
N ARG A 60 -1.57 -36.10 -34.24
CA ARG A 60 -0.84 -37.32 -33.92
C ARG A 60 0.65 -36.99 -33.79
N LEU A 61 1.26 -37.51 -32.73
CA LEU A 61 2.63 -37.19 -32.35
C LEU A 61 3.49 -38.45 -32.32
N GLU A 62 4.66 -38.36 -32.92
CA GLU A 62 5.77 -39.27 -32.71
C GLU A 62 6.58 -38.76 -31.50
N ILE A 63 6.96 -39.67 -30.62
CA ILE A 63 7.61 -39.35 -29.34
C ILE A 63 8.89 -40.16 -29.23
N ASP A 64 10.02 -39.46 -29.21
CA ASP A 64 11.31 -40.06 -28.94
C ASP A 64 11.77 -39.67 -27.55
N ALA A 65 12.36 -40.62 -26.82
CA ALA A 65 12.97 -40.37 -25.54
C ALA A 65 14.16 -41.30 -25.34
N ALA A 66 15.25 -40.78 -24.79
CA ALA A 66 16.46 -41.53 -24.54
C ALA A 66 17.16 -41.05 -23.26
N ILE A 67 17.76 -42.01 -22.53
CA ILE A 67 18.73 -41.69 -21.48
C ILE A 67 20.08 -41.49 -22.16
N VAL A 68 20.57 -40.26 -22.18
CA VAL A 68 21.77 -39.89 -22.94
C VAL A 68 23.04 -39.97 -22.09
N LYS A 69 22.93 -39.77 -20.78
CA LYS A 69 24.10 -39.68 -19.91
C LYS A 69 23.81 -40.00 -18.45
N TYR A 70 24.74 -40.70 -17.81
CA TYR A 70 24.84 -40.81 -16.36
C TYR A 70 26.05 -40.03 -15.85
N VAL A 71 25.85 -39.23 -14.81
CA VAL A 71 26.91 -38.50 -14.13
C VAL A 71 26.84 -38.84 -12.65
N ARG A 72 27.75 -39.70 -12.19
CA ARG A 72 27.87 -40.04 -10.78
C ARG A 72 28.65 -38.94 -10.07
N THR A 73 28.12 -38.47 -8.94
CA THR A 73 28.74 -37.47 -8.07
C THR A 73 28.61 -37.91 -6.60
N PRO A 74 29.27 -37.23 -5.65
CA PRO A 74 29.07 -37.48 -4.22
C PRO A 74 27.62 -37.30 -3.75
N GLU A 75 26.83 -36.47 -4.44
CA GLU A 75 25.41 -36.26 -4.11
C GLU A 75 24.49 -37.40 -4.60
N GLY A 76 24.96 -38.22 -5.56
CA GLY A 76 24.21 -39.29 -6.19
C GLY A 76 24.51 -39.43 -7.69
N THR A 77 23.76 -40.25 -8.41
CA THR A 77 23.87 -40.34 -9.87
C THR A 77 22.82 -39.46 -10.53
N LYS A 78 23.28 -38.48 -11.33
CA LYS A 78 22.43 -37.68 -12.22
C LYS A 78 22.18 -38.44 -13.52
N ILE A 79 20.94 -38.44 -13.97
CA ILE A 79 20.45 -39.16 -15.14
C ILE A 79 19.90 -38.09 -16.09
N VAL A 80 20.53 -37.92 -17.24
CA VAL A 80 20.13 -36.94 -18.25
C VAL A 80 19.27 -37.65 -19.29
N VAL A 81 18.07 -37.12 -19.51
CA VAL A 81 17.07 -37.71 -20.39
C VAL A 81 16.60 -36.67 -21.37
N ASN A 82 16.73 -36.95 -22.66
CA ASN A 82 16.17 -36.13 -23.72
C ASN A 82 14.85 -36.74 -24.20
N ALA A 83 13.91 -35.89 -24.57
CA ALA A 83 12.68 -36.28 -25.24
C ALA A 83 12.27 -35.24 -26.28
N SER A 84 11.68 -35.68 -27.39
CA SER A 84 11.18 -34.82 -28.45
C SER A 84 9.82 -35.30 -28.97
N LEU A 85 9.06 -34.36 -29.49
CA LEU A 85 7.77 -34.59 -30.14
C LEU A 85 7.85 -34.07 -31.57
N ALA A 86 7.42 -34.87 -32.53
CA ALA A 86 7.22 -34.48 -33.93
C ALA A 86 5.77 -34.78 -34.34
N THR A 87 5.21 -34.00 -35.28
CA THR A 87 3.91 -34.34 -35.89
C THR A 87 4.09 -35.44 -36.94
N GLU A 88 3.09 -36.31 -37.12
CA GLU A 88 3.09 -37.42 -38.10
C GLU A 88 3.66 -36.96 -39.47
N ASN A 89 4.60 -37.74 -40.03
CA ASN A 89 5.41 -37.58 -41.26
C ASN A 89 6.94 -37.40 -41.05
N GLY A 90 7.51 -37.82 -39.91
CA GLY A 90 8.97 -37.90 -39.72
C GLY A 90 9.73 -36.58 -39.90
N GLY A 91 9.05 -35.45 -39.69
CA GLY A 91 9.60 -34.11 -39.85
C GLY A 91 10.39 -33.62 -38.63
N GLU A 92 10.93 -32.41 -38.74
CA GLU A 92 11.60 -31.74 -37.62
C GLU A 92 10.70 -31.67 -36.38
N PRO A 93 11.27 -31.85 -35.17
CA PRO A 93 10.49 -31.86 -33.94
C PRO A 93 9.84 -30.50 -33.68
N CYS A 94 8.61 -30.55 -33.18
CA CYS A 94 7.84 -29.38 -32.79
C CYS A 94 8.07 -28.96 -31.33
N TYR A 95 8.53 -29.90 -30.48
CA TYR A 95 8.86 -29.66 -29.08
C TYR A 95 9.99 -30.58 -28.64
N ARG A 96 10.89 -30.07 -27.80
CA ARG A 96 12.02 -30.81 -27.21
C ARG A 96 12.11 -30.51 -25.72
N GLU A 97 12.49 -31.50 -24.91
CA GLU A 97 12.85 -31.29 -23.52
C GLU A 97 14.02 -32.16 -23.06
N GLN A 98 14.82 -31.62 -22.16
CA GLN A 98 15.87 -32.30 -21.43
C GLN A 98 15.51 -32.27 -19.94
N ASN A 99 15.53 -33.44 -19.31
CA ASN A 99 15.21 -33.62 -17.90
C ASN A 99 16.41 -34.24 -17.18
N ILE A 100 16.67 -33.79 -15.96
CA ILE A 100 17.76 -34.31 -15.14
C ILE A 100 17.19 -34.79 -13.82
N TYR A 101 17.37 -36.08 -13.58
CA TYR A 101 16.94 -36.74 -12.37
C TYR A 101 18.16 -37.10 -11.51
N LEU A 102 18.03 -36.98 -10.19
CA LEU A 102 19.04 -37.36 -9.23
C LEU A 102 18.57 -38.58 -8.44
N ASP A 103 19.30 -39.67 -8.56
CA ASP A 103 19.20 -40.83 -7.69
C ASP A 103 20.22 -40.70 -6.55
N LYS A 104 19.74 -40.52 -5.33
CA LYS A 104 20.57 -40.39 -4.12
C LYS A 104 21.07 -41.72 -3.56
N SER A 105 20.54 -42.84 -4.04
CA SER A 105 20.90 -44.18 -3.53
C SER A 105 22.24 -44.68 -4.08
N THR A 106 22.66 -44.15 -5.23
CA THR A 106 23.88 -44.55 -5.94
C THR A 106 24.97 -43.48 -5.79
N LYS A 107 25.81 -43.60 -4.75
CA LYS A 107 26.95 -42.70 -4.46
C LYS A 107 28.27 -43.31 -4.95
N GLY A 108 29.23 -42.47 -5.34
CA GLY A 108 30.59 -42.90 -5.72
C GLY A 108 31.50 -41.74 -6.10
N GLU A 109 32.71 -42.05 -6.57
CA GLU A 109 33.62 -41.08 -7.18
C GLU A 109 33.03 -40.51 -8.48
N ASP A 110 33.49 -39.31 -8.86
CA ASP A 110 33.03 -38.63 -10.06
C ASP A 110 33.31 -39.51 -11.30
N ALA A 111 32.24 -40.00 -11.91
CA ALA A 111 32.32 -40.86 -13.09
C ALA A 111 31.24 -40.46 -14.09
N VAL A 112 31.67 -40.24 -15.32
CA VAL A 112 30.77 -39.91 -16.43
C VAL A 112 30.66 -41.13 -17.34
N VAL A 113 29.43 -41.60 -17.54
CA VAL A 113 29.13 -42.62 -18.54
C VAL A 113 28.24 -41.95 -19.58
N GLU A 114 28.83 -41.62 -20.72
CA GLU A 114 28.10 -41.20 -21.91
C GLU A 114 27.57 -42.45 -22.60
N LEU A 115 26.26 -42.53 -22.77
CA LEU A 115 25.63 -43.54 -23.62
C LEU A 115 25.54 -42.87 -24.99
N GLY A 116 26.52 -43.17 -25.83
CA GLY A 116 26.91 -42.39 -27.01
C GLY A 116 25.80 -41.86 -27.91
N GLU A 117 26.18 -40.83 -28.68
CA GLU A 117 25.45 -40.33 -29.85
C GLU A 117 25.23 -41.50 -30.82
N ASP A 118 23.98 -41.88 -31.06
CA ASP A 118 23.67 -42.67 -32.25
C ASP A 118 23.98 -41.75 -33.46
N GLU A 119 24.73 -42.21 -34.47
CA GLU A 119 25.10 -41.39 -35.64
C GLU A 119 23.86 -40.84 -36.40
N ASP A 120 22.69 -41.44 -36.17
CA ASP A 120 21.40 -41.05 -36.73
C ASP A 120 20.53 -40.16 -35.79
N THR A 121 20.95 -39.90 -34.54
CA THR A 121 20.16 -39.13 -33.57
C THR A 121 20.89 -37.86 -33.12
N GLU A 122 20.57 -36.72 -33.75
CA GLU A 122 21.06 -35.40 -33.36
C GLU A 122 20.40 -34.99 -32.01
N TYR A 123 20.94 -35.46 -30.90
CA TYR A 123 20.42 -35.13 -29.56
C TYR A 123 20.76 -33.67 -29.21
N VAL A 124 19.73 -32.84 -29.19
CA VAL A 124 19.87 -31.39 -28.96
C VAL A 124 20.36 -31.10 -27.55
N ASN A 125 21.49 -30.39 -27.48
CA ASN A 125 22.06 -29.91 -26.23
C ASN A 125 21.35 -28.62 -25.81
N LEU A 126 20.19 -28.77 -25.16
CA LEU A 126 19.43 -27.62 -24.65
C LEU A 126 20.24 -26.89 -23.55
N PRO A 127 20.14 -25.55 -23.46
CA PRO A 127 20.80 -24.78 -22.41
C PRO A 127 20.44 -25.30 -21.01
N ARG A 128 21.43 -25.37 -20.12
CA ARG A 128 21.23 -25.81 -18.73
C ARG A 128 20.47 -24.77 -17.93
N ALA A 129 19.68 -25.25 -16.96
CA ALA A 129 19.00 -24.36 -16.03
C ALA A 129 20.01 -23.63 -15.13
N THR A 130 19.89 -22.31 -15.05
CA THR A 130 20.82 -21.48 -14.29
C THR A 130 20.46 -21.46 -12.81
N ASN A 131 21.47 -21.65 -11.96
CA ASN A 131 21.34 -21.33 -10.55
C ASN A 131 21.39 -19.81 -10.35
N LEU A 132 20.22 -19.16 -10.29
CA LEU A 132 20.11 -17.69 -10.20
C LEU A 132 20.83 -17.07 -8.99
N ARG A 133 21.19 -17.84 -7.97
CA ARG A 133 22.00 -17.35 -6.83
C ARG A 133 23.41 -16.96 -7.24
N GLU A 134 23.99 -17.67 -8.20
CA GLU A 134 25.33 -17.36 -8.73
C GLU A 134 25.32 -16.05 -9.52
N THR A 135 24.19 -15.74 -10.17
CA THR A 135 24.02 -14.54 -10.99
C THR A 135 23.57 -13.32 -10.18
N TYR A 136 22.59 -13.48 -9.28
CA TYR A 136 21.93 -12.37 -8.56
C TYR A 136 22.33 -12.29 -7.07
N GLY A 137 23.12 -13.24 -6.60
CA GLY A 137 23.63 -13.29 -5.23
C GLY A 137 22.70 -13.96 -4.23
N GLU A 138 23.20 -14.10 -3.01
CA GLU A 138 22.50 -14.72 -1.89
C GLU A 138 22.33 -13.74 -0.71
N THR A 139 21.26 -13.97 0.05
CA THR A 139 21.04 -13.38 1.37
C THR A 139 21.91 -14.05 2.42
N GLU A 140 22.04 -13.46 3.61
CA GLU A 140 22.77 -14.06 4.75
C GLU A 140 22.24 -15.45 5.14
N THR A 141 20.96 -15.72 4.89
CA THR A 141 20.33 -17.03 5.12
C THR A 141 20.58 -18.04 4.00
N GLY A 142 21.38 -17.68 2.99
CA GLY A 142 21.65 -18.48 1.80
C GLY A 142 20.42 -18.67 0.93
N TYR A 143 19.54 -17.67 0.82
CA TYR A 143 18.40 -17.63 -0.14
C TYR A 143 18.71 -16.69 -1.29
N LEU A 144 18.10 -16.90 -2.45
CA LEU A 144 18.24 -16.00 -3.59
C LEU A 144 17.96 -14.56 -3.18
N LYS A 145 18.85 -13.63 -3.53
CA LYS A 145 18.64 -12.20 -3.32
C LYS A 145 17.59 -11.71 -4.32
N LEU A 146 16.38 -11.44 -3.83
CA LEU A 146 15.29 -10.94 -4.65
C LEU A 146 15.41 -9.43 -4.86
N PRO A 147 15.08 -8.90 -6.04
CA PRO A 147 14.94 -7.47 -6.25
C PRO A 147 13.72 -6.93 -5.47
N GLU A 148 13.70 -5.61 -5.25
CA GLU A 148 12.64 -4.91 -4.50
C GLU A 148 11.38 -4.62 -5.34
N ASN A 149 10.98 -5.56 -6.22
CA ASN A 149 9.72 -5.50 -6.96
C ASN A 149 8.57 -6.15 -6.18
N TYR A 150 7.34 -6.17 -6.70
CA TYR A 150 6.25 -6.96 -6.11
C TYR A 150 6.13 -8.33 -6.80
N ALA A 151 5.37 -9.26 -6.19
CA ALA A 151 5.12 -10.55 -6.82
C ALA A 151 4.23 -10.38 -8.04
N LEU A 152 4.61 -11.02 -9.15
CA LEU A 152 3.84 -11.06 -10.39
C LEU A 152 2.54 -11.86 -10.20
N ALA A 153 2.58 -12.88 -9.36
CA ALA A 153 1.41 -13.67 -8.98
C ALA A 153 1.64 -14.37 -7.64
N SER A 154 0.55 -14.77 -7.00
CA SER A 154 0.60 -15.64 -5.81
C SER A 154 -0.40 -16.77 -5.93
N ARG A 155 -0.07 -17.94 -5.37
CA ARG A 155 -0.97 -19.10 -5.35
C ARG A 155 -0.79 -19.94 -4.10
N LYS A 156 -1.90 -20.46 -3.58
CA LYS A 156 -1.89 -21.53 -2.58
C LYS A 156 -2.01 -22.88 -3.28
N PHE A 157 -0.96 -23.68 -3.20
CA PHE A 157 -1.00 -25.08 -3.63
C PHE A 157 -1.42 -25.99 -2.48
N THR A 158 -2.20 -27.01 -2.82
CA THR A 158 -2.76 -28.00 -1.91
C THR A 158 -2.53 -29.41 -2.44
N LEU A 159 -2.87 -30.42 -1.63
CA LEU A 159 -2.83 -31.81 -2.06
C LEU A 159 -3.77 -32.09 -3.26
N LYS A 160 -4.83 -31.29 -3.43
CA LYS A 160 -5.72 -31.39 -4.60
C LYS A 160 -4.97 -31.06 -5.88
N ASP A 161 -4.10 -30.05 -5.85
CA ASP A 161 -3.30 -29.64 -7.00
C ASP A 161 -2.29 -30.72 -7.40
N ALA A 162 -1.59 -31.32 -6.42
CA ALA A 162 -0.67 -32.43 -6.69
C ALA A 162 -1.37 -33.65 -7.29
N ARG A 163 -2.56 -34.01 -6.80
CA ARG A 163 -3.36 -35.11 -7.37
C ARG A 163 -3.89 -34.80 -8.76
N ALA A 164 -4.29 -33.55 -9.01
CA ALA A 164 -4.71 -33.09 -10.33
C ALA A 164 -3.56 -33.16 -11.34
N TRP A 165 -2.35 -32.76 -10.93
CA TRP A 165 -1.15 -32.91 -11.75
C TRP A 165 -0.83 -34.37 -12.05
N ALA A 166 -0.84 -35.24 -11.04
CA ALA A 166 -0.64 -36.67 -11.21
C ALA A 166 -1.64 -37.30 -12.20
N ALA A 167 -2.92 -36.90 -12.14
CA ALA A 167 -3.93 -37.36 -13.08
C ALA A 167 -3.70 -36.85 -14.52
N LEU A 168 -3.09 -35.67 -14.67
CA LEU A 168 -2.76 -35.08 -15.97
C LEU A 168 -1.54 -35.75 -16.62
N THR A 169 -0.45 -35.88 -15.87
CA THR A 169 0.85 -36.34 -16.41
C THR A 169 1.06 -37.85 -16.28
N GLY A 170 0.38 -38.50 -15.34
CA GLY A 170 0.68 -39.87 -14.92
C GLY A 170 1.76 -39.96 -13.84
N ASP A 171 2.30 -38.84 -13.35
CA ASP A 171 3.27 -38.83 -12.25
C ASP A 171 2.59 -39.08 -10.89
N ILE A 172 2.38 -40.36 -10.60
CA ILE A 172 1.79 -40.86 -9.36
C ILE A 172 2.83 -41.15 -8.27
N ASN A 173 4.03 -40.54 -8.34
CA ASN A 173 5.06 -40.76 -7.33
C ASN A 173 4.50 -40.52 -5.91
N PRO A 174 4.60 -41.52 -5.00
CA PRO A 174 3.94 -41.48 -3.70
C PRO A 174 4.27 -40.26 -2.83
N VAL A 175 5.41 -39.60 -3.03
CA VAL A 175 5.81 -38.41 -2.26
C VAL A 175 4.88 -37.20 -2.50
N HIS A 176 4.10 -37.20 -3.58
CA HIS A 176 3.20 -36.11 -3.95
C HIS A 176 1.75 -36.32 -3.50
N ILE A 177 1.29 -37.58 -3.44
CA ILE A 177 -0.14 -37.91 -3.39
C ILE A 177 -0.66 -38.35 -2.02
N SER A 178 0.23 -38.77 -1.11
CA SER A 178 -0.14 -39.25 0.23
C SER A 178 0.83 -38.79 1.32
N LYS A 179 0.26 -38.42 2.47
CA LYS A 179 1.02 -38.01 3.67
C LYS A 179 1.87 -39.16 4.22
N ALA A 180 1.32 -40.38 4.23
CA ALA A 180 1.99 -41.54 4.82
C ALA A 180 3.25 -41.90 4.04
N THR A 181 3.15 -41.93 2.71
CA THR A 181 4.27 -42.23 1.82
C THR A 181 5.29 -41.11 1.81
N ALA A 182 4.87 -39.84 1.76
CA ALA A 182 5.80 -38.70 1.89
C ALA A 182 6.67 -38.80 3.16
N LYS A 183 6.07 -39.23 4.30
CA LYS A 183 6.78 -39.44 5.56
C LYS A 183 7.80 -40.59 5.49
N LEU A 184 7.48 -41.69 4.79
CA LEU A 184 8.41 -42.80 4.57
C LEU A 184 9.65 -42.37 3.78
N PHE A 185 9.50 -41.41 2.86
CA PHE A 185 10.59 -40.81 2.09
C PHE A 185 11.23 -39.57 2.76
N GLY A 186 10.97 -39.34 4.06
CA GLY A 186 11.64 -38.30 4.85
C GLY A 186 11.04 -36.89 4.76
N PHE A 187 9.88 -36.71 4.11
CA PHE A 187 9.19 -35.42 4.05
C PHE A 187 8.15 -35.26 5.16
N LYS A 188 8.03 -34.04 5.70
CA LYS A 188 7.04 -33.72 6.76
C LYS A 188 5.59 -33.74 6.24
N SER A 189 5.42 -33.54 4.94
CA SER A 189 4.14 -33.52 4.24
C SER A 189 4.37 -33.85 2.76
N PRO A 190 3.31 -34.13 1.98
CA PRO A 190 3.43 -34.27 0.54
C PRO A 190 4.08 -33.03 -0.08
N ILE A 191 4.85 -33.21 -1.14
CA ILE A 191 5.49 -32.12 -1.88
C ILE A 191 4.77 -31.87 -3.20
N LEU A 192 4.75 -30.63 -3.68
CA LEU A 192 4.30 -30.33 -5.05
C LEU A 192 5.28 -30.93 -6.05
N HIS A 193 4.78 -31.44 -7.19
CA HIS A 193 5.62 -31.75 -8.34
C HIS A 193 6.33 -30.49 -8.81
N GLY A 194 7.66 -30.52 -8.95
CA GLY A 194 8.44 -29.33 -9.36
C GLY A 194 7.93 -28.73 -10.67
N VAL A 195 7.69 -29.58 -11.67
CA VAL A 195 7.17 -29.19 -12.98
C VAL A 195 5.77 -28.56 -12.90
N ALA A 196 4.94 -28.92 -11.91
CA ALA A 196 3.64 -28.27 -11.72
C ALA A 196 3.82 -26.80 -11.28
N GLY A 197 4.83 -26.51 -10.46
CA GLY A 197 5.20 -25.15 -10.06
C GLY A 197 5.78 -24.35 -11.23
N GLU A 198 6.65 -24.97 -12.02
CA GLU A 198 7.20 -24.39 -13.26
C GLU A 198 6.09 -24.05 -14.27
N VAL A 199 5.19 -24.99 -14.59
CA VAL A 199 4.13 -24.75 -15.58
C VAL A 199 3.10 -23.74 -15.07
N TRP A 200 2.84 -23.69 -13.77
CA TRP A 200 2.05 -22.59 -13.21
C TRP A 200 2.72 -21.24 -13.48
N ALA A 201 4.03 -21.11 -13.28
CA ALA A 201 4.76 -19.88 -13.56
C ALA A 201 4.77 -19.55 -15.07
N ALA A 202 5.09 -20.51 -15.93
CA ALA A 202 5.09 -20.35 -17.39
C ALA A 202 3.72 -19.84 -17.90
N LYS A 203 2.63 -20.51 -17.50
CA LYS A 203 1.26 -20.09 -17.88
C LYS A 203 0.90 -18.73 -17.31
N THR A 204 1.33 -18.46 -16.07
CA THR A 204 1.16 -17.14 -15.46
C THR A 204 1.88 -16.08 -16.27
N LEU A 205 2.96 -16.39 -16.99
CA LEU A 205 3.68 -15.45 -17.86
C LEU A 205 3.20 -15.47 -19.31
N GLY A 206 2.06 -16.11 -19.61
CA GLY A 206 1.51 -16.18 -20.97
C GLY A 206 2.08 -17.29 -21.85
N LEU A 207 3.00 -18.11 -21.34
CA LEU A 207 3.55 -19.26 -22.06
C LEU A 207 2.55 -20.42 -22.04
N GLY A 208 1.56 -20.36 -22.93
CA GLY A 208 0.46 -21.30 -23.03
C GLY A 208 0.61 -22.37 -24.10
N GLY A 209 1.58 -22.24 -25.03
CA GLY A 209 1.78 -23.15 -26.17
C GLY A 209 1.44 -22.55 -27.54
N GLN A 210 1.06 -21.26 -27.60
CA GLN A 210 0.64 -20.57 -28.82
C GLN A 210 1.80 -20.08 -29.69
N HIS A 211 2.92 -19.74 -29.06
CA HIS A 211 4.08 -19.13 -29.72
C HIS A 211 5.35 -19.91 -29.41
N PRO A 212 6.33 -19.93 -30.32
CA PRO A 212 7.65 -20.47 -30.04
C PRO A 212 8.25 -19.83 -28.77
N ALA A 213 8.76 -20.69 -27.89
CA ALA A 213 9.30 -20.27 -26.61
C ALA A 213 10.20 -21.36 -26.03
N SER A 214 11.09 -20.97 -25.12
CA SER A 214 11.90 -21.90 -24.35
C SER A 214 11.81 -21.60 -22.86
N GLY A 215 12.11 -22.61 -22.04
CA GLY A 215 12.16 -22.46 -20.61
C GLY A 215 13.18 -23.38 -19.96
N GLN A 216 13.80 -22.89 -18.90
CA GLN A 216 14.67 -23.66 -18.03
C GLN A 216 14.19 -23.54 -16.58
N ALA A 217 14.21 -24.65 -15.86
CA ALA A 217 13.81 -24.75 -14.46
C ALA A 217 14.88 -25.48 -13.65
N TYR A 218 15.37 -24.82 -12.60
CA TYR A 218 16.26 -25.40 -11.61
C TYR A 218 15.50 -25.59 -10.28
N PHE A 219 15.27 -26.84 -9.89
CA PHE A 219 14.46 -27.21 -8.72
C PHE A 219 15.33 -27.27 -7.46
N ARG A 220 15.46 -26.14 -6.77
CA ARG A 220 16.35 -25.99 -5.62
C ARG A 220 15.80 -26.61 -4.33
N ALA A 221 14.50 -26.46 -4.06
CA ALA A 221 13.91 -26.95 -2.82
C ALA A 221 12.47 -27.47 -2.99
N PRO A 222 12.06 -28.48 -2.21
CA PRO A 222 10.71 -29.01 -2.27
C PRO A 222 9.68 -28.02 -1.71
N ILE A 223 8.53 -27.95 -2.37
CA ILE A 223 7.37 -27.15 -1.92
C ILE A 223 6.44 -28.06 -1.11
N LEU A 224 6.50 -27.96 0.23
CA LEU A 224 5.72 -28.78 1.16
C LEU A 224 4.25 -28.34 1.24
N LEU A 225 3.32 -29.25 0.95
CA LEU A 225 1.89 -28.94 0.84
C LEU A 225 1.12 -29.02 2.18
N PRO A 226 0.17 -28.10 2.42
CA PRO A 226 -0.19 -26.96 1.58
C PRO A 226 0.85 -25.82 1.68
N ALA A 227 1.13 -25.16 0.56
CA ALA A 227 2.10 -24.07 0.46
C ALA A 227 1.48 -22.82 -0.18
N GLN A 228 1.76 -21.65 0.38
CA GLN A 228 1.62 -20.39 -0.36
C GLN A 228 2.94 -20.12 -1.08
N VAL A 229 2.88 -19.75 -2.35
CA VAL A 229 4.05 -19.34 -3.14
C VAL A 229 3.78 -18.05 -3.89
N GLU A 230 4.86 -17.35 -4.24
CA GLU A 230 4.86 -16.17 -5.09
C GLU A 230 5.78 -16.37 -6.30
N LEU A 231 5.37 -15.84 -7.44
CA LEU A 231 6.20 -15.71 -8.63
C LEU A 231 6.84 -14.32 -8.63
N ARG A 232 8.17 -14.29 -8.67
CA ARG A 232 8.99 -13.07 -8.62
C ARG A 232 9.83 -12.97 -9.88
N GLN A 233 9.88 -11.79 -10.51
CA GLN A 233 10.92 -11.52 -11.49
C GLN A 233 12.22 -11.17 -10.76
N VAL A 234 13.32 -11.76 -11.18
CA VAL A 234 14.65 -11.58 -10.58
C VAL A 234 15.54 -10.75 -11.53
N GLY A 235 15.36 -10.91 -12.84
CA GLY A 235 15.98 -10.10 -13.87
C GLY A 235 15.31 -10.31 -15.23
N PRO A 236 15.87 -9.75 -16.32
CA PRO A 236 15.36 -9.96 -17.67
C PRO A 236 15.28 -11.45 -18.02
N GLY A 237 14.09 -11.95 -18.32
CA GLY A 237 13.84 -13.38 -18.59
C GLY A 237 14.01 -14.33 -17.38
N ALA A 238 14.45 -13.84 -16.22
CA ALA A 238 14.75 -14.65 -15.04
C ALA A 238 13.69 -14.45 -13.94
N TYR A 239 13.18 -15.56 -13.42
CA TYR A 239 12.09 -15.59 -12.44
C TYR A 239 12.38 -16.62 -11.33
N ALA A 240 11.69 -16.48 -10.20
CA ALA A 240 11.75 -17.45 -9.11
C ALA A 240 10.38 -17.69 -8.49
N VAL A 241 10.12 -18.94 -8.12
CA VAL A 241 9.01 -19.32 -7.25
C VAL A 241 9.54 -19.37 -5.82
N VAL A 242 8.96 -18.57 -4.93
CA VAL A 242 9.48 -18.37 -3.57
C VAL A 242 8.42 -18.52 -2.49
N ASP A 243 8.86 -18.78 -1.26
CA ASP A 243 8.02 -18.68 -0.06
C ASP A 243 7.85 -17.19 0.32
N PRO A 244 6.63 -16.64 0.28
CA PRO A 244 6.39 -15.24 0.64
C PRO A 244 6.72 -14.92 2.10
N LYS A 245 6.81 -15.93 2.99
CA LYS A 245 7.04 -15.69 4.42
C LYS A 245 8.47 -15.31 4.73
N ASN A 246 9.44 -15.90 4.03
CA ASN A 246 10.86 -15.76 4.35
C ASN A 246 11.76 -15.59 3.11
N GLY A 247 11.18 -15.53 1.91
CA GLY A 247 11.92 -15.38 0.66
C GLY A 247 12.68 -16.64 0.23
N ARG A 248 12.39 -17.81 0.82
CA ARG A 248 13.04 -19.06 0.43
C ARG A 248 12.67 -19.38 -1.02
N ASP A 249 13.68 -19.40 -1.88
CA ASP A 249 13.58 -19.83 -3.27
C ASP A 249 13.38 -21.34 -3.39
N PHE A 250 12.36 -21.73 -4.15
CA PHE A 250 12.02 -23.12 -4.45
C PHE A 250 12.45 -23.53 -5.85
N ILE A 251 12.14 -22.69 -6.84
CA ILE A 251 12.38 -22.95 -8.25
C ILE A 251 12.98 -21.69 -8.86
N HIS A 252 14.09 -21.84 -9.57
CA HIS A 252 14.62 -20.80 -10.44
C HIS A 252 14.20 -21.08 -11.87
N LEU A 253 13.81 -20.03 -12.59
CA LEU A 253 13.20 -20.12 -13.89
C LEU A 253 13.87 -19.14 -14.83
N THR A 254 14.14 -19.57 -16.05
CA THR A 254 14.54 -18.69 -17.15
C THR A 254 13.63 -18.98 -18.33
N TYR A 255 13.09 -17.94 -18.95
CA TYR A 255 12.19 -18.07 -20.10
C TYR A 255 12.59 -17.09 -21.21
N SER A 256 12.44 -17.53 -22.45
CA SER A 256 12.56 -16.69 -23.65
C SER A 256 11.47 -17.07 -24.67
N GLY A 257 11.03 -16.12 -25.52
CA GLY A 257 10.04 -16.39 -26.56
C GLY A 257 9.05 -15.24 -26.78
N GLU A 258 8.30 -15.32 -27.88
CA GLU A 258 7.41 -14.25 -28.39
C GLU A 258 6.10 -14.09 -27.60
N GLY A 259 5.86 -14.90 -26.57
CA GLY A 259 4.63 -14.90 -25.76
C GLY A 259 4.81 -14.55 -24.27
N ILE A 260 6.01 -14.13 -23.85
CA ILE A 260 6.23 -13.75 -22.45
C ILE A 260 5.56 -12.41 -22.19
N ALA A 261 4.43 -12.45 -21.51
CA ALA A 261 3.68 -11.26 -21.14
C ALA A 261 4.48 -10.43 -20.15
N ASP A 262 4.55 -9.12 -20.39
CA ASP A 262 4.91 -8.18 -19.35
C ASP A 262 3.75 -8.11 -18.33
N LYS A 263 3.82 -8.97 -17.31
CA LYS A 263 2.81 -9.05 -16.26
C LYS A 263 2.83 -7.86 -15.33
N HIS A 264 3.82 -6.96 -15.42
CA HIS A 264 3.81 -5.73 -14.63
C HIS A 264 2.57 -4.88 -14.90
N GLY A 265 2.14 -4.80 -16.17
CA GLY A 265 0.91 -4.08 -16.56
C GLY A 265 -0.39 -4.78 -16.15
N GLU A 266 -0.35 -6.05 -15.76
CA GLU A 266 -1.52 -6.82 -15.30
C GLU A 266 -1.64 -6.89 -13.78
N LEU A 267 -0.61 -6.45 -13.05
CA LEU A 267 -0.70 -6.30 -11.60
C LEU A 267 -1.75 -5.26 -11.25
N GLU A 268 -2.50 -5.47 -10.16
CA GLU A 268 -3.44 -4.47 -9.66
C GLU A 268 -2.76 -3.10 -9.56
N CYS A 269 -3.24 -2.11 -10.33
CA CYS A 269 -2.80 -0.72 -10.25
C CYS A 269 -2.75 -0.24 -8.79
N GLY A 270 -1.66 0.43 -8.44
CA GLY A 270 -1.62 1.14 -7.17
C GLY A 270 -0.24 1.34 -6.57
N LEU A 271 -0.26 2.19 -5.55
CA LEU A 271 0.87 2.50 -4.71
C LEU A 271 1.15 1.37 -3.75
N ALA A 272 2.43 1.23 -3.43
CA ALA A 272 2.94 0.18 -2.58
C ALA A 272 4.13 0.67 -1.75
N LEU A 273 4.27 0.13 -0.55
CA LEU A 273 5.43 0.43 0.28
C LEU A 273 6.67 -0.24 -0.33
N PRO A 274 7.88 0.31 -0.10
CA PRO A 274 9.10 -0.40 -0.42
C PRO A 274 9.19 -1.71 0.38
N LEU A 275 9.82 -2.71 -0.21
CA LEU A 275 10.08 -3.98 0.47
C LEU A 275 11.33 -3.86 1.34
N ALA A 276 11.23 -4.22 2.61
CA ALA A 276 12.39 -4.46 3.47
C ALA A 276 12.41 -5.93 3.87
N LYS A 277 13.53 -6.62 3.58
CA LYS A 277 13.66 -8.08 3.80
C LYS A 277 12.51 -8.86 3.13
N GLY A 278 12.16 -8.47 1.90
CA GLY A 278 11.11 -9.09 1.10
C GLY A 278 9.67 -8.79 1.52
N LYS A 279 9.43 -7.87 2.45
CA LYS A 279 8.07 -7.52 2.92
C LYS A 279 7.79 -6.02 2.87
N PRO A 280 6.55 -5.59 2.58
CA PRO A 280 6.17 -4.18 2.62
C PRO A 280 6.52 -3.56 3.98
N SER A 281 7.20 -2.42 3.97
CA SER A 281 7.75 -1.82 5.20
C SER A 281 7.39 -0.35 5.35
N SER A 282 6.44 -0.06 6.25
CA SER A 282 6.14 1.34 6.62
C SER A 282 7.26 1.99 7.44
N THR A 283 8.12 1.20 8.09
CA THR A 283 9.32 1.71 8.78
C THR A 283 10.37 2.20 7.79
N ALA A 284 10.51 1.54 6.64
CA ALA A 284 11.41 2.01 5.60
C ALA A 284 11.02 3.42 5.13
N ILE A 285 9.72 3.74 5.06
CA ILE A 285 9.23 5.08 4.75
C ILE A 285 9.35 6.03 5.95
N SER A 286 8.65 5.74 7.06
CA SER A 286 8.54 6.68 8.19
C SER A 286 9.87 7.03 8.84
N ARG A 287 10.82 6.07 8.90
CA ARG A 287 12.19 6.34 9.39
C ARG A 287 13.08 6.86 8.26
N GLY A 288 12.99 6.27 7.07
CA GLY A 288 13.89 6.54 5.96
C GLY A 288 13.86 8.00 5.51
N VAL A 289 12.68 8.63 5.48
CA VAL A 289 12.57 10.04 5.11
C VAL A 289 13.34 10.95 6.07
N ILE A 290 13.28 10.68 7.39
CA ILE A 290 14.01 11.46 8.38
C ILE A 290 15.52 11.22 8.26
N GLN A 291 15.92 9.97 8.00
CA GLN A 291 17.33 9.63 7.77
C GLN A 291 17.90 10.29 6.51
N ALA A 292 17.08 10.44 5.46
CA ALA A 292 17.47 11.14 4.25
C ALA A 292 17.59 12.64 4.49
N LEU A 293 16.59 13.25 5.15
CA LEU A 293 16.61 14.67 5.49
C LEU A 293 17.80 15.03 6.38
N ALA A 294 18.14 14.21 7.39
CA ALA A 294 19.30 14.43 8.26
C ALA A 294 20.65 14.47 7.50
N LYS A 295 20.69 13.95 6.26
CA LYS A 295 21.88 13.90 5.40
C LYS A 295 21.78 14.80 4.16
N ASN A 296 20.67 15.52 3.99
CA ASN A 296 20.43 16.29 2.78
C ASN A 296 21.07 17.67 2.91
N GLU A 297 22.13 17.96 2.14
CA GLU A 297 22.87 19.23 2.18
C GLU A 297 22.05 20.45 1.72
N ASP A 298 20.91 20.24 1.04
CA ASP A 298 20.04 21.32 0.55
C ASP A 298 19.12 21.90 1.64
N ILE A 299 19.10 21.33 2.84
CA ILE A 299 18.33 21.86 3.98
C ILE A 299 19.27 22.47 5.05
N ASP A 300 18.71 23.41 5.82
CA ASP A 300 19.40 24.14 6.90
C ASP A 300 20.17 23.21 7.86
N GLU A 301 21.40 23.62 8.22
CA GLU A 301 22.31 22.81 9.04
C GLU A 301 21.73 22.47 10.42
N ALA A 302 21.13 23.44 11.11
CA ALA A 302 20.51 23.19 12.40
C ALA A 302 19.34 22.19 12.30
N ALA A 303 18.62 22.18 11.17
CA ALA A 303 17.61 21.17 10.91
C ALA A 303 18.23 19.77 10.69
N ARG A 304 19.30 19.65 9.91
CA ARG A 304 20.01 18.37 9.69
C ARG A 304 20.53 17.78 10.99
N GLU A 305 21.21 18.60 11.79
CA GLU A 305 21.77 18.20 13.09
C GLU A 305 20.67 17.73 14.04
N ALA A 306 19.61 18.51 14.23
CA ALA A 306 18.50 18.13 15.10
C ALA A 306 17.83 16.81 14.69
N LEU A 307 17.69 16.56 13.37
CA LEU A 307 17.17 15.30 12.85
C LEU A 307 18.15 14.13 13.08
N GLY A 308 19.44 14.36 12.87
CA GLY A 308 20.51 13.38 13.10
C GLY A 308 20.59 12.95 14.56
N GLU A 309 20.69 13.90 15.49
CA GLU A 309 20.72 13.66 16.94
C GLU A 309 19.48 12.89 17.40
N ALA A 310 18.30 13.27 16.90
CA ALA A 310 17.06 12.60 17.25
C ALA A 310 16.97 11.15 16.74
N LEU A 311 17.85 10.72 15.84
CA LEU A 311 17.94 9.35 15.35
C LEU A 311 18.94 8.48 16.14
N GLU A 312 19.97 9.06 16.77
CA GLU A 312 21.02 8.33 17.49
C GLU A 312 20.46 7.50 18.66
N GLY A 313 19.45 8.04 19.36
CA GLY A 313 18.80 7.39 20.49
C GLY A 313 17.78 6.29 20.11
N VAL A 314 17.50 6.08 18.81
CA VAL A 314 16.37 5.26 18.37
C VAL A 314 16.75 3.80 18.15
N LYS A 315 16.39 2.94 19.13
CA LYS A 315 16.59 1.49 19.06
C LYS A 315 15.41 0.78 18.42
N ASN A 316 14.20 1.07 18.88
CA ASN A 316 12.97 0.49 18.35
C ASN A 316 12.09 1.56 17.72
N TRP A 317 12.15 1.69 16.39
CA TRP A 317 11.39 2.71 15.66
C TRP A 317 9.91 2.77 16.04
N ARG A 318 9.25 1.61 16.23
CA ARG A 318 7.81 1.59 16.57
C ARG A 318 7.50 2.23 17.92
N LYS A 319 8.45 2.27 18.85
CA LYS A 319 8.28 2.81 20.20
C LYS A 319 8.91 4.19 20.38
N ASP A 320 10.05 4.42 19.72
CA ASP A 320 10.94 5.55 20.03
C ASP A 320 10.85 6.69 18.98
N TYR A 321 9.99 6.57 17.95
CA TYR A 321 9.91 7.53 16.83
C TYR A 321 9.55 8.98 17.21
N ARG A 322 8.87 9.18 18.34
CA ARG A 322 8.25 10.49 18.67
C ARG A 322 9.28 11.61 18.73
N GLY A 323 10.47 11.35 19.27
CA GLY A 323 11.56 12.33 19.33
C GLY A 323 11.97 12.80 17.94
N SER A 324 12.10 11.87 16.98
CA SER A 324 12.44 12.18 15.59
C SER A 324 11.36 13.00 14.89
N TYR A 325 10.07 12.79 15.17
CA TYR A 325 8.98 13.61 14.61
C TYR A 325 8.83 14.97 15.29
N VAL A 326 9.19 15.09 16.57
CA VAL A 326 9.33 16.40 17.20
C VAL A 326 10.45 17.18 16.54
N ALA A 327 11.62 16.56 16.33
CA ALA A 327 12.73 17.19 15.60
C ALA A 327 12.29 17.59 14.17
N LEU A 328 11.55 16.73 13.48
CA LEU A 328 10.98 17.04 12.17
C LEU A 328 10.05 18.26 12.22
N ALA A 329 9.19 18.36 13.23
CA ALA A 329 8.32 19.52 13.42
C ALA A 329 9.05 20.84 13.69
N LYS A 330 10.27 20.77 14.22
CA LYS A 330 11.15 21.95 14.35
C LYS A 330 11.79 22.28 13.00
N ALA A 331 12.25 21.26 12.28
CA ALA A 331 12.92 21.40 10.97
C ALA A 331 11.98 21.94 9.88
N ASP A 332 10.75 21.42 9.79
CA ASP A 332 9.76 21.82 8.79
C ASP A 332 8.79 22.92 9.27
N ASN A 333 9.27 23.76 10.19
CA ASN A 333 8.55 24.96 10.60
C ASN A 333 8.36 25.87 9.37
N PRO A 334 7.12 26.25 8.99
CA PRO A 334 6.87 27.05 7.79
C PRO A 334 7.62 28.38 7.74
N ALA A 335 7.94 28.95 8.92
CA ALA A 335 8.76 30.16 9.03
C ALA A 335 10.19 29.98 8.49
N ARG A 336 10.67 28.74 8.32
CA ARG A 336 12.00 28.39 7.78
C ARG A 336 11.98 28.09 6.27
N GLY A 337 10.83 28.22 5.60
CA GLY A 337 10.67 27.93 4.17
C GLY A 337 10.29 26.47 3.86
N THR A 338 10.33 26.10 2.58
CA THR A 338 9.79 24.83 2.07
C THR A 338 10.83 23.73 1.82
N ALA A 339 12.13 24.01 1.96
CA ALA A 339 13.20 23.08 1.58
C ALA A 339 13.06 21.68 2.21
N VAL A 340 12.70 21.59 3.51
CA VAL A 340 12.48 20.31 4.21
C VAL A 340 11.26 19.57 3.65
N ALA A 341 10.18 20.30 3.37
CA ALA A 341 8.95 19.74 2.80
C ALA A 341 9.20 19.21 1.38
N GLU A 342 9.91 19.97 0.54
CA GLU A 342 10.27 19.60 -0.83
C GLU A 342 11.16 18.36 -0.86
N ALA A 343 12.24 18.36 -0.07
CA ALA A 343 13.14 17.23 0.06
C ALA A 343 12.42 15.97 0.60
N GLY A 344 11.52 16.14 1.58
CA GLY A 344 10.74 15.05 2.15
C GLY A 344 9.78 14.42 1.13
N LEU A 345 9.04 15.24 0.39
CA LEU A 345 8.13 14.75 -0.65
C LEU A 345 8.88 14.15 -1.85
N ALA A 346 9.99 14.75 -2.28
CA ALA A 346 10.84 14.19 -3.34
C ALA A 346 11.33 12.79 -2.94
N TRP A 347 11.87 12.64 -1.72
CA TRP A 347 12.30 11.35 -1.22
C TRP A 347 11.16 10.32 -1.16
N LEU A 348 9.96 10.73 -0.74
CA LEU A 348 8.79 9.84 -0.73
C LEU A 348 8.41 9.39 -2.15
N ARG A 349 8.46 10.28 -3.14
CA ARG A 349 8.20 9.94 -4.55
C ARG A 349 9.18 8.90 -5.09
N ASP A 350 10.44 8.95 -4.67
CA ASP A 350 11.49 8.01 -5.10
C ASP A 350 11.48 6.67 -4.34
N ASN A 351 10.77 6.61 -3.20
CA ASN A 351 10.80 5.44 -2.32
C ASN A 351 9.46 4.70 -2.20
N ILE A 352 8.33 5.36 -2.47
CA ILE A 352 7.04 4.68 -2.64
C ILE A 352 7.04 4.04 -4.03
N CYS A 353 6.67 2.77 -4.09
CA CYS A 353 6.69 1.98 -5.32
C CYS A 353 5.32 1.97 -5.99
N LEU A 354 5.29 1.71 -7.29
CA LEU A 354 4.09 1.25 -7.97
C LEU A 354 4.06 -0.28 -7.93
N LYS A 355 2.88 -0.88 -7.77
CA LYS A 355 2.72 -2.34 -7.82
C LYS A 355 3.17 -2.91 -9.16
N GLN A 356 2.99 -2.14 -10.23
CA GLN A 356 3.39 -2.42 -11.62
C GLN A 356 4.92 -2.28 -11.82
N GLY A 357 5.69 -1.96 -10.78
CA GLY A 357 7.08 -1.57 -10.93
C GLY A 357 7.26 -0.09 -11.23
N GLY A 358 8.47 0.41 -10.94
CA GLY A 358 8.75 1.85 -10.90
C GLY A 358 8.42 2.49 -9.54
N LYS A 359 8.59 3.81 -9.48
CA LYS A 359 8.41 4.63 -8.29
C LYS A 359 7.21 5.56 -8.46
N LEU A 360 6.71 6.11 -7.35
CA LEU A 360 5.66 7.13 -7.38
C LEU A 360 6.09 8.35 -8.21
N ALA A 361 7.39 8.67 -8.26
CA ALA A 361 7.94 9.70 -9.13
C ALA A 361 7.63 9.48 -10.61
N ASP A 362 7.48 8.23 -11.04
CA ASP A 362 7.22 7.83 -12.43
C ASP A 362 5.74 7.94 -12.81
N LEU A 363 4.84 8.15 -11.84
CA LEU A 363 3.39 8.24 -12.08
C LEU A 363 3.09 9.34 -13.11
N LYS A 364 2.41 8.95 -14.20
CA LYS A 364 2.00 9.85 -15.28
C LYS A 364 0.51 10.19 -15.16
N PRO A 365 0.07 11.33 -15.73
CA PRO A 365 -1.35 11.60 -15.92
C PRO A 365 -2.03 10.45 -16.66
N ALA A 366 -3.28 10.14 -16.31
CA ALA A 366 -4.04 9.13 -17.04
C ALA A 366 -4.28 9.59 -18.48
N ALA A 367 -4.17 8.67 -19.43
CA ALA A 367 -4.36 8.95 -20.86
C ALA A 367 -5.83 9.18 -21.25
N PHE A 368 -6.76 8.84 -20.37
CA PHE A 368 -8.21 8.97 -20.57
C PHE A 368 -8.87 9.48 -19.28
N ILE A 369 -10.06 10.06 -19.43
CA ILE A 369 -10.93 10.37 -18.29
C ILE A 369 -11.76 9.11 -18.00
N PRO A 370 -11.77 8.62 -16.76
CA PRO A 370 -12.57 7.44 -16.39
C PRO A 370 -14.05 7.60 -16.75
N ASP A 371 -14.58 6.59 -17.45
CA ASP A 371 -15.99 6.56 -17.84
C ASP A 371 -16.90 6.14 -16.69
N GLY A 372 -18.07 6.78 -16.64
CA GLY A 372 -19.14 6.49 -15.69
C GLY A 372 -19.04 7.30 -14.41
N GLU A 373 -20.19 7.73 -13.90
CA GLU A 373 -20.33 8.36 -12.59
C GLU A 373 -21.80 8.31 -12.19
N THR A 374 -22.08 8.32 -10.90
CA THR A 374 -23.45 8.50 -10.42
C THR A 374 -23.66 9.97 -10.08
N VAL A 375 -24.58 10.61 -10.80
CA VAL A 375 -24.94 12.01 -10.58
C VAL A 375 -26.29 12.08 -9.86
N VAL A 376 -26.32 12.81 -8.74
CA VAL A 376 -27.52 13.08 -7.97
C VAL A 376 -27.72 14.58 -7.91
N GLN A 377 -28.79 15.06 -8.55
CA GLN A 377 -29.15 16.46 -8.56
C GLN A 377 -30.02 16.80 -7.35
N GLY A 378 -29.54 17.72 -6.51
CA GLY A 378 -30.32 18.28 -5.42
C GLY A 378 -31.47 19.15 -5.91
N THR A 379 -32.54 19.25 -5.11
CA THR A 379 -33.77 20.01 -5.42
C THR A 379 -34.15 21.05 -4.37
N ALA A 380 -33.39 21.16 -3.28
CA ALA A 380 -33.62 22.14 -2.22
C ALA A 380 -33.03 23.53 -2.57
N GLU A 381 -33.40 24.55 -1.80
CA GLU A 381 -32.74 25.85 -1.83
C GLU A 381 -31.55 25.90 -0.85
N PRO A 382 -30.50 26.69 -1.13
CA PRO A 382 -29.35 26.81 -0.24
C PRO A 382 -29.72 27.30 1.16
N GLU A 383 -29.15 26.66 2.18
CA GLU A 383 -29.40 26.97 3.59
C GLU A 383 -28.38 27.98 4.17
N GLU A 384 -28.77 28.70 5.23
CA GLU A 384 -27.85 29.47 6.07
C GLU A 384 -26.95 28.56 6.93
N LEU A 385 -25.88 29.11 7.50
CA LEU A 385 -24.98 28.35 8.37
C LEU A 385 -25.70 27.83 9.63
N ARG A 386 -25.75 26.51 9.76
CA ARG A 386 -26.18 25.81 10.97
C ARG A 386 -25.20 24.71 11.31
N ILE A 387 -24.81 24.64 12.58
CA ILE A 387 -23.89 23.63 13.10
C ILE A 387 -24.54 22.93 14.30
N PRO A 388 -24.61 21.59 14.31
CA PRO A 388 -25.10 20.85 15.46
C PRO A 388 -24.12 21.00 16.62
N ILE A 389 -24.59 21.54 17.75
CA ILE A 389 -23.82 21.66 18.99
C ILE A 389 -24.67 21.10 20.13
N LYS A 390 -24.18 20.00 20.74
CA LYS A 390 -24.90 19.26 21.80
C LYS A 390 -26.32 18.83 21.40
N GLY A 391 -26.50 18.42 20.15
CA GLY A 391 -27.78 17.95 19.62
C GLY A 391 -28.77 19.06 19.24
N VAL A 392 -28.34 20.32 19.23
CA VAL A 392 -29.14 21.47 18.78
C VAL A 392 -28.45 22.13 17.59
N GLU A 393 -29.18 22.37 16.51
CA GLU A 393 -28.70 23.14 15.36
C GLU A 393 -28.62 24.63 15.71
N LEU A 394 -27.39 25.15 15.87
CA LEU A 394 -27.14 26.56 16.16
C LEU A 394 -26.76 27.30 14.89
N GLY A 395 -27.35 28.48 14.69
CA GLY A 395 -27.01 29.44 13.64
C GLY A 395 -27.12 30.87 14.17
N GLY A 396 -26.80 31.86 13.33
CA GLY A 396 -26.91 33.27 13.72
C GLY A 396 -26.07 33.64 14.95
N VAL A 397 -26.56 34.60 15.72
CA VAL A 397 -25.92 35.10 16.95
C VAL A 397 -25.67 34.01 18.00
N ASP A 398 -26.53 32.98 18.09
CA ASP A 398 -26.34 31.90 19.07
C ASP A 398 -25.12 31.03 18.78
N LEU A 399 -24.84 30.80 17.49
CA LEU A 399 -23.62 30.13 17.06
C LEU A 399 -22.39 30.99 17.40
N VAL A 400 -22.41 32.27 17.03
CA VAL A 400 -21.33 33.23 17.30
C VAL A 400 -21.02 33.32 18.80
N ASN A 401 -22.04 33.53 19.64
CA ASN A 401 -21.90 33.57 21.09
C ASN A 401 -21.34 32.27 21.68
N THR A 402 -21.62 31.12 21.04
CA THR A 402 -21.08 29.84 21.47
C THR A 402 -19.60 29.71 21.10
N LEU A 403 -19.20 30.16 19.91
CA LEU A 403 -17.82 30.14 19.45
C LEU A 403 -16.92 31.10 20.25
N TYR A 404 -17.37 32.30 20.57
CA TYR A 404 -16.61 33.20 21.45
C TYR A 404 -16.42 32.63 22.85
N ARG A 405 -17.45 31.98 23.43
CA ARG A 405 -17.29 31.22 24.67
C ARG A 405 -16.30 30.06 24.52
N TRP A 406 -16.21 29.43 23.35
CA TRP A 406 -15.22 28.38 23.09
C TRP A 406 -13.81 28.95 23.00
N GLN A 407 -13.63 30.10 22.35
CA GLN A 407 -12.36 30.83 22.27
C GLN A 407 -11.86 31.26 23.66
N GLU A 408 -12.72 31.87 24.49
CA GLU A 408 -12.40 32.25 25.88
C GLU A 408 -11.94 31.04 26.71
N ASN A 409 -12.52 29.87 26.44
CA ASN A 409 -12.17 28.62 27.10
C ASN A 409 -11.09 27.82 26.35
N HIS A 410 -10.42 28.43 25.37
CA HIS A 410 -9.33 27.87 24.55
C HIS A 410 -9.67 26.56 23.82
N VAL A 411 -10.94 26.33 23.52
CA VAL A 411 -11.39 25.18 22.75
C VAL A 411 -11.04 25.34 21.26
N ILE A 412 -11.08 26.58 20.80
CA ILE A 412 -10.75 27.00 19.43
C ILE A 412 -9.81 28.21 19.49
N ARG A 413 -9.09 28.44 18.39
CA ARG A 413 -8.31 29.67 18.18
C ARG A 413 -9.19 30.84 17.71
N PRO A 414 -8.76 32.10 17.94
CA PRO A 414 -9.54 33.29 17.56
C PRO A 414 -9.98 33.32 16.09
N GLY A 415 -9.07 32.98 15.17
CA GLY A 415 -9.38 32.95 13.74
C GLY A 415 -10.54 32.02 13.37
N VAL A 416 -10.86 31.00 14.19
CA VAL A 416 -12.03 30.15 13.97
C VAL A 416 -13.33 30.90 14.26
N ALA A 417 -13.38 31.65 15.36
CA ALA A 417 -14.58 32.40 15.73
C ALA A 417 -14.80 33.56 14.76
N GLU A 418 -13.75 34.30 14.41
CA GLU A 418 -13.78 35.42 13.48
C GLU A 418 -14.26 35.00 12.08
N ALA A 419 -13.69 33.92 11.52
CA ALA A 419 -14.09 33.41 10.21
C ALA A 419 -15.56 32.97 10.16
N ILE A 420 -16.03 32.27 11.19
CA ILE A 420 -17.42 31.80 11.23
C ILE A 420 -18.39 32.95 11.53
N GLU A 421 -18.00 33.92 12.36
CA GLU A 421 -18.78 35.12 12.58
C GLU A 421 -19.03 35.86 11.26
N GLU A 422 -18.00 36.01 10.42
CA GLU A 422 -18.15 36.66 9.13
C GLU A 422 -19.12 35.90 8.21
N LEU A 423 -19.04 34.57 8.16
CA LEU A 423 -19.99 33.75 7.38
C LEU A 423 -21.43 33.92 7.87
N VAL A 424 -21.63 34.07 9.19
CA VAL A 424 -22.95 34.30 9.79
C VAL A 424 -23.52 35.66 9.36
N TYR A 425 -22.71 36.71 9.35
CA TYR A 425 -23.15 38.05 8.94
C TYR A 425 -23.16 38.25 7.42
N ASN A 426 -22.46 37.41 6.66
CA ASN A 426 -22.38 37.45 5.20
C ASN A 426 -22.77 36.09 4.59
N PRO A 427 -24.02 35.62 4.77
CA PRO A 427 -24.45 34.27 4.35
C PRO A 427 -24.37 34.04 2.83
N GLY A 428 -24.25 35.11 2.03
CA GLY A 428 -23.99 35.03 0.59
C GLY A 428 -22.71 34.27 0.24
N MET A 429 -21.70 34.27 1.12
CA MET A 429 -20.45 33.53 0.92
C MET A 429 -20.65 32.00 0.86
N LEU A 430 -21.71 31.50 1.51
CA LEU A 430 -22.06 30.08 1.50
C LEU A 430 -22.84 29.68 0.25
N ARG A 431 -23.17 30.60 -0.66
CA ARG A 431 -23.85 30.25 -1.92
C ARG A 431 -22.82 29.78 -2.93
N LEU A 432 -22.60 28.47 -2.99
CA LEU A 432 -21.53 27.85 -3.79
C LEU A 432 -21.99 27.40 -5.19
N ARG A 433 -23.11 27.93 -5.71
CA ARG A 433 -23.60 27.61 -7.06
C ARG A 433 -22.51 27.87 -8.11
N GLY A 434 -22.23 26.88 -8.95
CA GLY A 434 -21.18 26.95 -9.98
C GLY A 434 -19.75 26.71 -9.50
N ARG A 435 -19.54 26.40 -8.21
CA ARG A 435 -18.25 25.92 -7.69
C ARG A 435 -18.26 24.41 -7.57
N THR A 436 -17.13 23.79 -7.92
CA THR A 436 -16.93 22.36 -7.76
C THR A 436 -15.92 22.09 -6.65
N VAL A 437 -16.30 21.24 -5.69
CA VAL A 437 -15.42 20.77 -4.62
C VAL A 437 -15.24 19.27 -4.74
N ALA A 438 -14.05 18.85 -5.15
CA ALA A 438 -13.65 17.45 -5.11
C ALA A 438 -13.24 17.07 -3.69
N VAL A 439 -13.82 16.01 -3.13
CA VAL A 439 -13.54 15.57 -1.75
C VAL A 439 -12.90 14.19 -1.77
N LEU A 440 -11.59 14.14 -1.48
CA LEU A 440 -10.84 12.91 -1.29
C LEU A 440 -11.21 12.32 0.07
N GLY A 441 -11.84 11.14 0.06
CA GLY A 441 -12.40 10.57 1.29
C GLY A 441 -13.82 11.04 1.58
N ALA A 442 -14.61 11.38 0.55
CA ALA A 442 -15.99 11.86 0.68
C ALA A 442 -16.93 10.98 1.54
N GLY A 443 -16.62 9.69 1.64
CA GLY A 443 -17.32 8.72 2.49
C GLY A 443 -16.89 8.71 3.97
N ALA A 444 -16.02 9.62 4.40
CA ALA A 444 -15.58 9.72 5.80
C ALA A 444 -16.66 10.31 6.71
N GLU A 445 -16.53 10.04 8.01
CA GLU A 445 -17.47 10.55 9.02
C GLU A 445 -17.36 12.07 9.23
N LEU A 446 -16.17 12.64 9.01
CA LEU A 446 -15.91 14.09 9.10
C LEU A 446 -16.10 14.82 7.78
N SER A 447 -16.71 14.17 6.78
CA SER A 447 -16.81 14.69 5.42
C SER A 447 -17.61 16.00 5.34
N PRO A 448 -17.10 17.05 4.65
CA PRO A 448 -17.82 18.30 4.48
C PRO A 448 -18.95 18.19 3.44
N VAL A 449 -19.05 17.06 2.73
CA VAL A 449 -20.02 16.84 1.63
C VAL A 449 -21.46 17.25 2.00
N PRO A 450 -22.04 16.87 3.16
CA PRO A 450 -23.41 17.26 3.48
C PRO A 450 -23.61 18.78 3.55
N TYR A 451 -22.62 19.51 4.09
CA TYR A 451 -22.68 20.97 4.21
C TYR A 451 -22.48 21.64 2.85
N LEU A 452 -21.52 21.18 2.06
CA LEU A 452 -21.30 21.68 0.70
C LEU A 452 -22.53 21.51 -0.20
N LEU A 453 -23.21 20.37 -0.08
CA LEU A 453 -24.46 20.11 -0.81
C LEU A 453 -25.62 21.01 -0.33
N ARG A 454 -25.74 21.27 0.98
CA ARG A 454 -26.72 22.25 1.52
C ARG A 454 -26.46 23.68 1.05
N TRP A 455 -25.21 24.00 0.74
CA TRP A 455 -24.74 25.31 0.26
C TRP A 455 -24.75 25.47 -1.26
N GLY A 456 -25.17 24.43 -1.99
CA GLY A 456 -25.36 24.50 -3.44
C GLY A 456 -24.11 24.22 -4.27
N ALA A 457 -23.06 23.62 -3.70
CA ALA A 457 -21.87 23.24 -4.45
C ALA A 457 -22.12 22.03 -5.37
N ASN A 458 -21.34 21.93 -6.45
CA ASN A 458 -21.13 20.67 -7.14
C ASN A 458 -20.05 19.90 -6.36
N VAL A 459 -20.35 18.71 -5.87
CA VAL A 459 -19.43 17.91 -5.05
C VAL A 459 -18.99 16.68 -5.82
N ALA A 460 -17.72 16.67 -6.23
CA ALA A 460 -17.08 15.51 -6.83
C ALA A 460 -16.56 14.58 -5.70
N ALA A 461 -17.39 13.62 -5.31
CA ALA A 461 -17.14 12.72 -4.20
C ALA A 461 -16.24 11.55 -4.61
N VAL A 462 -14.95 11.63 -4.27
CA VAL A 462 -14.02 10.50 -4.43
C VAL A 462 -14.20 9.54 -3.27
N ALA A 463 -14.98 8.51 -3.51
CA ALA A 463 -15.25 7.44 -2.57
C ALA A 463 -15.77 6.21 -3.33
N ARG A 464 -15.57 5.02 -2.75
CA ARG A 464 -16.13 3.79 -3.31
C ARG A 464 -17.65 3.95 -3.52
N PRO A 465 -18.20 3.66 -4.72
CA PRO A 465 -19.63 3.77 -4.98
C PRO A 465 -20.50 2.98 -3.99
N THR A 466 -19.98 1.87 -3.47
CA THR A 466 -20.66 1.01 -2.49
C THR A 466 -20.62 1.54 -1.05
N SER A 467 -20.02 2.70 -0.79
CA SER A 467 -19.95 3.29 0.55
C SER A 467 -21.35 3.61 1.09
N ALA A 468 -21.69 3.05 2.25
CA ALA A 468 -22.99 3.28 2.89
C ALA A 468 -23.28 4.77 3.14
N ARG A 469 -22.27 5.57 3.51
CA ARG A 469 -22.44 7.03 3.71
C ARG A 469 -22.73 7.76 2.40
N ILE A 470 -22.07 7.37 1.31
CA ILE A 470 -22.32 7.95 -0.01
C ILE A 470 -23.70 7.56 -0.53
N GLN A 471 -24.09 6.30 -0.37
CA GLN A 471 -25.43 5.82 -0.73
C GLN A 471 -26.54 6.51 0.07
N ALA A 472 -26.31 6.79 1.36
CA ALA A 472 -27.25 7.56 2.18
C ALA A 472 -27.42 9.01 1.68
N LEU A 473 -26.34 9.66 1.24
CA LEU A 473 -26.41 10.99 0.64
C LEU A 473 -27.14 10.97 -0.71
N ALA A 474 -26.80 10.00 -1.56
CA ALA A 474 -27.42 9.82 -2.87
C ALA A 474 -28.94 9.53 -2.78
N GLY A 475 -29.37 8.82 -1.74
CA GLY A 475 -30.77 8.47 -1.52
C GLY A 475 -31.66 9.57 -0.92
N THR A 476 -31.14 10.79 -0.71
CA THR A 476 -31.90 11.92 -0.15
C THR A 476 -31.72 13.25 -0.94
N PRO A 477 -31.89 13.24 -2.28
CA PRO A 477 -31.67 14.43 -3.13
C PRO A 477 -32.51 15.64 -2.74
N GLU A 478 -33.69 15.43 -2.14
CA GLU A 478 -34.59 16.47 -1.65
C GLU A 478 -34.02 17.31 -0.50
N LYS A 479 -32.92 16.87 0.14
CA LYS A 479 -32.23 17.61 1.22
C LYS A 479 -31.14 18.54 0.72
N TRP A 480 -30.76 18.42 -0.55
CA TRP A 480 -29.56 19.06 -1.08
C TRP A 480 -29.92 20.16 -2.06
N ALA A 481 -29.21 21.28 -2.01
CA ALA A 481 -29.29 22.33 -3.01
C ALA A 481 -28.27 22.15 -4.14
N GLY A 482 -27.19 21.42 -3.86
CA GLY A 482 -26.08 21.15 -4.76
C GLY A 482 -26.23 19.86 -5.55
N LYS A 483 -25.21 19.55 -6.35
CA LYS A 483 -25.09 18.34 -7.16
C LYS A 483 -24.05 17.41 -6.53
N LEU A 484 -24.35 16.13 -6.37
CA LEU A 484 -23.39 15.12 -5.92
C LEU A 484 -22.98 14.25 -7.11
N GLU A 485 -21.68 14.21 -7.41
CA GLU A 485 -21.09 13.38 -8.45
C GLU A 485 -20.18 12.34 -7.78
N ILE A 486 -20.53 11.06 -7.89
CA ILE A 486 -19.81 9.97 -7.25
C ILE A 486 -18.85 9.35 -8.26
N SER A 487 -17.57 9.28 -7.91
CA SER A 487 -16.54 8.78 -8.80
C SER A 487 -16.77 7.31 -9.17
N PRO A 488 -16.39 6.88 -10.39
CA PRO A 488 -16.53 5.49 -10.81
C PRO A 488 -15.59 4.56 -10.02
N ALA A 489 -15.86 3.25 -10.07
CA ALA A 489 -15.10 2.26 -9.30
C ALA A 489 -13.58 2.31 -9.58
N ASN A 490 -13.20 2.48 -10.85
CA ASN A 490 -11.80 2.63 -11.31
C ASN A 490 -11.19 4.02 -11.02
N ALA A 491 -11.92 4.94 -10.39
CA ALA A 491 -11.42 6.23 -9.93
C ALA A 491 -11.95 6.56 -8.51
N SER A 492 -11.99 5.56 -7.63
CA SER A 492 -12.57 5.72 -6.28
C SER A 492 -11.65 5.32 -5.12
N ASP A 493 -10.52 4.69 -5.41
CA ASP A 493 -9.50 4.30 -4.45
C ASP A 493 -8.20 5.05 -4.75
N ILE A 494 -7.85 5.98 -3.86
CA ILE A 494 -6.73 6.92 -4.00
C ILE A 494 -5.37 6.23 -4.03
N ALA A 495 -5.23 5.09 -3.35
CA ALA A 495 -4.00 4.33 -3.35
C ALA A 495 -3.90 3.44 -4.60
N LYS A 496 -5.02 3.08 -5.23
CA LYS A 496 -5.02 2.23 -6.44
C LYS A 496 -4.99 3.03 -7.75
N ASN A 497 -5.72 4.14 -7.83
CA ASN A 497 -5.99 4.84 -9.09
C ASN A 497 -5.73 6.37 -8.98
N PRO A 498 -4.56 6.83 -8.48
CA PRO A 498 -4.31 8.26 -8.29
C PRO A 498 -4.32 9.04 -9.63
N ALA A 499 -3.81 8.47 -10.73
CA ALA A 499 -3.79 9.16 -12.01
C ALA A 499 -5.21 9.34 -12.59
N GLU A 500 -6.03 8.30 -12.50
CA GLU A 500 -7.42 8.29 -12.96
C GLU A 500 -8.29 9.25 -12.13
N ILE A 501 -8.10 9.27 -10.81
CA ILE A 501 -8.78 10.23 -9.92
C ILE A 501 -8.41 11.67 -10.29
N ALA A 502 -7.12 11.95 -10.56
CA ALA A 502 -6.69 13.28 -10.95
C ALA A 502 -7.33 13.72 -12.28
N ALA A 503 -7.36 12.85 -13.29
CA ALA A 503 -8.00 13.14 -14.57
C ALA A 503 -9.51 13.36 -14.41
N TRP A 504 -10.19 12.52 -13.61
CA TRP A 504 -11.61 12.68 -13.33
C TRP A 504 -11.91 14.02 -12.61
N ILE A 505 -11.15 14.37 -11.58
CA ILE A 505 -11.28 15.65 -10.87
C ILE A 505 -11.00 16.85 -11.79
N ALA A 506 -9.91 16.81 -12.56
CA ALA A 506 -9.51 17.93 -13.42
C ALA A 506 -10.54 18.22 -14.52
N SER A 507 -11.28 17.19 -14.96
CA SER A 507 -12.35 17.30 -15.96
C SER A 507 -13.61 18.01 -15.46
N ARG A 508 -13.75 18.28 -14.16
CA ARG A 508 -14.96 18.88 -13.60
C ARG A 508 -15.08 20.36 -13.97
N GLU A 509 -16.30 20.78 -14.28
CA GLU A 509 -16.62 22.16 -14.65
C GLU A 509 -16.59 23.13 -13.45
N GLY A 510 -16.48 24.42 -13.73
CA GLY A 510 -16.48 25.49 -12.73
C GLY A 510 -15.14 25.65 -11.98
N ARG A 511 -15.09 26.64 -11.08
CA ARG A 511 -13.90 26.87 -10.23
C ARG A 511 -13.74 25.69 -9.29
N LEU A 512 -12.55 25.08 -9.30
CA LEU A 512 -12.27 23.82 -8.63
C LEU A 512 -11.59 24.03 -7.27
N ALA A 513 -12.05 23.29 -6.27
CA ALA A 513 -11.30 23.05 -5.05
C ALA A 513 -11.13 21.54 -4.82
N VAL A 514 -9.98 21.12 -4.29
CA VAL A 514 -9.74 19.72 -3.88
C VAL A 514 -9.48 19.66 -2.38
N ALA A 515 -10.35 18.95 -1.66
CA ALA A 515 -10.26 18.79 -0.22
C ALA A 515 -9.80 17.37 0.14
N ASP A 516 -8.73 17.27 0.91
CA ASP A 516 -8.25 16.01 1.48
C ASP A 516 -8.65 15.88 2.95
N ILE A 517 -9.48 14.88 3.21
CA ILE A 517 -9.98 14.51 4.53
C ILE A 517 -9.72 13.02 4.83
N LEU A 518 -8.73 12.43 4.15
CA LEU A 518 -8.49 11.01 4.20
C LEU A 518 -8.09 10.53 5.60
N TYR A 519 -8.49 9.29 5.87
CA TYR A 519 -8.05 8.51 7.01
C TYR A 519 -8.05 7.03 6.67
N ALA A 520 -6.95 6.35 7.02
CA ALA A 520 -6.84 4.91 6.96
C ALA A 520 -6.02 4.38 8.14
N PRO A 521 -6.18 3.10 8.53
CA PRO A 521 -5.38 2.52 9.60
C PRO A 521 -3.97 2.16 9.12
N GLY A 522 -2.97 2.38 9.99
CA GLY A 522 -1.63 1.83 9.82
C GLY A 522 -0.94 2.30 8.54
N ALA A 523 -0.41 1.34 7.77
CA ALA A 523 0.45 1.64 6.63
C ALA A 523 -0.33 2.09 5.38
N ASP A 524 -1.59 1.69 5.25
CA ASP A 524 -2.47 2.13 4.16
C ASP A 524 -2.68 3.65 4.18
N PHE A 525 -2.52 4.27 5.35
CA PHE A 525 -2.62 5.71 5.48
C PHE A 525 -1.49 6.45 4.74
N ILE A 526 -0.27 5.91 4.81
CA ILE A 526 0.87 6.45 4.09
C ILE A 526 0.59 6.44 2.58
N LEU A 527 0.09 5.31 2.08
CA LEU A 527 -0.24 5.16 0.66
C LEU A 527 -1.40 6.06 0.24
N SER A 528 -2.40 6.24 1.11
CA SER A 528 -3.55 7.10 0.83
C SER A 528 -3.14 8.57 0.70
N GLU A 529 -2.35 9.07 1.65
CA GLU A 529 -1.89 10.47 1.68
C GLU A 529 -0.83 10.73 0.59
N ALA A 530 0.03 9.74 0.27
CA ALA A 530 0.91 9.82 -0.89
C ALA A 530 0.15 9.85 -2.22
N GLY A 531 -0.94 9.08 -2.34
CA GLY A 531 -1.83 9.11 -3.49
C GLY A 531 -2.57 10.45 -3.61
N ALA A 532 -3.02 11.02 -2.50
CA ALA A 532 -3.65 12.34 -2.47
C ALA A 532 -2.67 13.45 -2.88
N ALA A 533 -1.43 13.42 -2.38
CA ALA A 533 -0.37 14.33 -2.81
C ALA A 533 -0.12 14.23 -4.32
N ALA A 534 -0.11 13.02 -4.88
CA ALA A 534 0.02 12.80 -6.32
C ALA A 534 -1.18 13.34 -7.11
N VAL A 535 -2.41 13.08 -6.63
CA VAL A 535 -3.64 13.62 -7.23
C VAL A 535 -3.62 15.13 -7.26
N MET A 536 -3.37 15.77 -6.13
CA MET A 536 -3.35 17.23 -6.03
C MET A 536 -2.24 17.83 -6.90
N SER A 537 -1.07 17.19 -6.97
CA SER A 537 0.00 17.61 -7.88
C SER A 537 -0.43 17.56 -9.36
N LEU A 538 -1.04 16.45 -9.79
CA LEU A 538 -1.53 16.28 -11.17
C LEU A 538 -2.69 17.23 -11.51
N VAL A 539 -3.64 17.41 -10.58
CA VAL A 539 -4.73 18.37 -10.73
C VAL A 539 -4.17 19.79 -10.81
N GLY A 540 -3.23 20.16 -9.95
CA GLY A 540 -2.62 21.49 -9.93
C GLY A 540 -1.80 21.83 -11.17
N GLN A 541 -1.29 20.81 -11.88
CA GLN A 541 -0.66 20.95 -13.21
C GLN A 541 -1.69 21.13 -14.32
N ALA A 542 -2.86 20.47 -14.22
CA ALA A 542 -3.92 20.56 -15.21
C ALA A 542 -4.84 21.77 -15.03
N ARG A 543 -4.92 22.32 -13.81
CA ARG A 543 -5.86 23.37 -13.40
C ARG A 543 -5.15 24.43 -12.55
N GLU A 544 -4.77 25.54 -13.17
CA GLU A 544 -4.18 26.68 -12.47
C GLU A 544 -5.16 27.35 -11.50
N ASP A 545 -6.47 27.27 -11.78
CA ASP A 545 -7.53 27.83 -10.93
C ASP A 545 -7.89 26.97 -9.71
N ALA A 546 -7.29 25.78 -9.59
CA ALA A 546 -7.59 24.85 -8.50
C ALA A 546 -7.01 25.34 -7.16
N SER A 547 -7.86 25.40 -6.12
CA SER A 547 -7.45 25.58 -4.73
C SER A 547 -7.44 24.26 -3.96
N PHE A 548 -6.65 24.16 -2.89
CA PHE A 548 -6.53 22.93 -2.11
C PHE A 548 -6.85 23.13 -0.63
N ALA A 549 -7.45 22.12 -0.02
CA ALA A 549 -7.88 22.15 1.37
C ALA A 549 -7.50 20.88 2.12
N TRP A 550 -7.10 21.01 3.39
CA TRP A 550 -6.73 19.88 4.24
C TRP A 550 -7.28 20.00 5.65
N TYR A 551 -7.61 18.85 6.23
CA TYR A 551 -7.81 18.73 7.67
C TYR A 551 -6.50 18.33 8.35
N GLY A 552 -5.95 19.25 9.15
CA GLY A 552 -4.87 19.00 10.09
C GLY A 552 -5.33 18.14 11.27
N THR A 553 -4.39 17.44 11.89
CA THR A 553 -4.63 16.56 13.04
C THR A 553 -4.27 17.28 14.34
N PRO A 554 -5.04 17.12 15.44
CA PRO A 554 -4.67 17.69 16.73
C PRO A 554 -3.61 16.86 17.47
N SER A 555 -3.22 15.70 16.94
CA SER A 555 -2.27 14.75 17.55
C SER A 555 -0.96 14.62 16.78
N ASP A 556 -0.34 15.76 16.43
CA ASP A 556 0.99 15.86 15.84
C ASP A 556 1.80 16.98 16.53
N ALA A 557 3.07 17.15 16.19
CA ALA A 557 3.89 18.24 16.71
C ALA A 557 3.83 19.49 15.81
N TYR A 558 3.60 20.65 16.43
CA TYR A 558 3.38 21.94 15.75
C TYR A 558 4.25 23.06 16.31
N SER A 559 4.68 23.97 15.43
CA SER A 559 5.25 25.26 15.80
C SER A 559 4.16 26.19 16.35
N VAL A 560 4.48 26.94 17.41
CA VAL A 560 3.50 27.55 18.32
C VAL A 560 3.95 28.87 18.97
N ALA A 561 4.93 29.56 18.40
CA ALA A 561 5.63 30.70 19.00
C ALA A 561 4.75 31.84 19.60
N HIS A 562 3.47 31.94 19.23
CA HIS A 562 2.53 32.97 19.73
C HIS A 562 1.32 32.41 20.48
N ILE A 563 1.31 31.12 20.78
CA ILE A 563 0.23 30.50 21.52
C ILE A 563 0.61 30.52 23.00
N PRO A 564 -0.20 31.11 23.91
CA PRO A 564 0.11 31.07 25.33
C PRO A 564 0.01 29.64 25.85
N THR A 565 0.88 29.29 26.81
CA THR A 565 0.72 28.04 27.55
C THR A 565 -0.39 28.22 28.59
N TYR A 566 -1.44 27.41 28.52
CA TYR A 566 -2.53 27.43 29.50
C TYR A 566 -2.80 26.06 30.08
N ARG A 567 -3.22 26.03 31.35
CA ARG A 567 -3.65 24.81 32.03
C ARG A 567 -5.16 24.71 31.95
N MET A 568 -5.65 23.84 31.09
CA MET A 568 -7.08 23.59 30.93
C MET A 568 -7.73 22.97 32.16
N GLY A 569 -9.01 23.30 32.36
CA GLY A 569 -9.86 22.79 33.45
C GLY A 569 -9.91 23.67 34.69
N GLY A 570 -10.97 23.50 35.49
CA GLY A 570 -11.21 24.27 36.71
C GLY A 570 -10.30 23.85 37.89
N ASN A 571 -10.49 24.48 39.06
CA ASN A 571 -9.67 24.24 40.26
C ASN A 571 -9.55 22.75 40.65
N MET A 572 -10.62 21.98 40.46
CA MET A 572 -10.64 20.54 40.73
C MET A 572 -9.74 19.74 39.77
N SER A 573 -9.77 20.06 38.48
CA SER A 573 -8.90 19.45 37.46
C SER A 573 -7.43 19.78 37.76
N ARG A 574 -7.13 21.03 38.16
CA ARG A 574 -5.78 21.47 38.54
C ARG A 574 -5.24 20.70 39.76
N ARG A 575 -6.07 20.50 40.80
CA ARG A 575 -5.72 19.67 41.96
C ARG A 575 -5.46 18.21 41.57
N THR A 576 -6.26 17.67 40.66
CA THR A 576 -6.12 16.30 40.15
C THR A 576 -4.80 16.11 39.39
N VAL A 577 -4.46 17.02 38.47
CA VAL A 577 -3.19 17.01 37.74
C VAL A 577 -2.01 17.19 38.70
N TRP A 578 -2.12 18.05 39.70
CA TRP A 578 -1.08 18.23 40.72
C TRP A 578 -0.86 16.96 41.56
N LEU A 579 -1.92 16.28 42.00
CA LEU A 579 -1.82 14.99 42.69
C LEU A 579 -1.18 13.94 41.79
N TRP A 580 -1.58 13.89 40.52
CA TRP A 580 -1.01 12.96 39.55
C TRP A 580 0.49 13.22 39.32
N LYS A 581 0.91 14.49 39.24
CA LYS A 581 2.32 14.88 39.13
C LYS A 581 3.17 14.40 40.32
N LYS A 582 2.58 14.26 41.51
CA LYS A 582 3.27 13.66 42.68
C LYS A 582 3.47 12.16 42.55
N MET A 583 2.58 11.48 41.83
CA MET A 583 2.62 10.02 41.66
C MET A 583 3.37 9.58 40.40
N ARG A 584 3.44 10.44 39.38
CA ARG A 584 4.04 10.14 38.07
C ARG A 584 4.69 11.38 37.46
N THR A 585 5.77 11.16 36.72
CA THR A 585 6.41 12.21 35.92
C THR A 585 5.48 12.69 34.81
N LEU A 586 5.21 13.99 34.76
CA LEU A 586 4.55 14.65 33.64
C LEU A 586 5.61 15.40 32.83
N ARG A 587 5.77 15.03 31.56
CA ARG A 587 6.73 15.70 30.68
C ARG A 587 6.16 17.00 30.11
N PRO A 588 7.00 18.03 29.90
CA PRO A 588 6.56 19.25 29.22
C PRO A 588 6.15 18.94 27.78
N ALA A 589 5.02 19.48 27.33
CA ALA A 589 4.65 19.43 25.92
C ALA A 589 5.38 20.50 25.10
N ARG A 590 5.63 21.67 25.70
CA ARG A 590 6.38 22.78 25.09
C ARG A 590 7.87 22.49 25.09
N LEU A 591 8.48 22.60 23.92
CA LEU A 591 9.89 22.37 23.69
C LEU A 591 10.46 23.53 22.86
N PRO A 592 11.73 23.93 23.06
CA PRO A 592 12.36 24.94 22.23
C PRO A 592 12.44 24.48 20.77
N GLY A 593 12.31 25.42 19.83
CA GLY A 593 12.53 25.22 18.39
C GLY A 593 14.02 25.15 18.01
N LEU A 594 14.36 25.50 16.78
CA LEU A 594 15.76 25.54 16.31
C LEU A 594 16.37 26.92 16.45
N ALA A 595 15.56 27.97 16.39
CA ALA A 595 15.99 29.36 16.61
C ALA A 595 15.42 29.94 17.90
N GLU A 596 16.02 31.03 18.38
CA GLU A 596 15.53 31.78 19.54
C GLU A 596 14.09 32.28 19.28
N GLY A 597 13.21 32.10 20.27
CA GLY A 597 11.80 32.46 20.17
C GLY A 597 10.92 31.44 19.44
N GLU A 598 11.50 30.42 18.78
CA GLU A 598 10.72 29.32 18.24
C GLU A 598 10.35 28.32 19.36
N GLU A 599 9.12 27.83 19.31
CA GLU A 599 8.61 26.78 20.20
C GLU A 599 7.84 25.74 19.41
N VAL A 600 7.92 24.48 19.86
CA VAL A 600 7.13 23.35 19.35
C VAL A 600 6.34 22.70 20.48
N THR A 601 5.10 22.29 20.19
CA THR A 601 4.28 21.50 21.12
C THR A 601 4.23 20.05 20.67
N ASN A 602 4.64 19.13 21.55
CA ASN A 602 4.59 17.69 21.29
C ASN A 602 3.21 17.10 21.67
N LEU A 603 2.35 16.93 20.66
CA LEU A 603 1.03 16.28 20.81
C LEU A 603 0.96 14.89 20.14
N LEU A 604 2.10 14.34 19.73
CA LEU A 604 2.18 13.01 19.14
C LEU A 604 1.67 11.94 20.11
N LEU A 605 0.79 11.05 19.65
CA LEU A 605 0.23 9.96 20.44
C LEU A 605 0.93 8.62 20.16
N GLU A 606 1.39 7.94 21.21
CA GLU A 606 2.06 6.63 21.09
C GLU A 606 1.17 5.61 20.38
N VAL A 607 -0.14 5.62 20.68
CA VAL A 607 -1.13 4.67 20.12
C VAL A 607 -1.34 4.82 18.61
N GLN A 608 -1.08 5.99 18.03
CA GLN A 608 -1.23 6.23 16.58
C GLN A 608 -0.05 5.65 15.78
N GLY A 609 1.15 5.65 16.37
CA GLY A 609 2.36 5.09 15.79
C GLY A 609 3.01 5.95 14.67
N PRO A 610 4.18 5.51 14.16
CA PRO A 610 4.95 6.28 13.19
C PRO A 610 4.29 6.37 11.80
N SER A 611 3.48 5.39 11.41
CA SER A 611 2.77 5.42 10.12
C SER A 611 1.73 6.54 10.07
N TYR A 612 0.98 6.76 11.16
CA TYR A 612 0.09 7.91 11.28
C TYR A 612 0.86 9.24 11.20
N SER A 613 2.02 9.31 11.85
CA SER A 613 2.81 10.54 11.95
C SER A 613 3.35 10.99 10.59
N ILE A 614 3.90 10.08 9.76
CA ILE A 614 4.27 10.45 8.37
C ILE A 614 3.04 10.73 7.51
N ALA A 615 1.97 9.93 7.64
CA ALA A 615 0.77 10.10 6.83
C ALA A 615 0.16 11.49 7.03
N LYS A 616 0.13 12.00 8.26
CA LYS A 616 -0.32 13.37 8.55
C LYS A 616 0.70 14.45 8.28
N ARG A 617 1.96 14.09 8.04
CA ARG A 617 2.99 15.03 7.66
C ARG A 617 3.00 15.34 6.16
N ILE A 618 2.71 14.35 5.32
CA ILE A 618 2.58 14.49 3.86
C ILE A 618 1.67 15.67 3.45
N PRO A 619 0.39 15.74 3.87
CA PRO A 619 -0.52 16.81 3.44
C PRO A 619 -0.04 18.19 3.91
N ARG A 620 0.63 18.27 5.08
CA ARG A 620 1.22 19.51 5.59
C ARG A 620 2.34 20.01 4.66
N TRP A 621 3.24 19.13 4.24
CA TRP A 621 4.28 19.48 3.27
C TRP A 621 3.72 19.90 1.92
N VAL A 622 2.66 19.23 1.44
CA VAL A 622 1.98 19.64 0.21
C VAL A 622 1.38 21.04 0.38
N ALA A 623 0.71 21.31 1.50
CA ALA A 623 0.15 22.63 1.79
C ALA A 623 1.22 23.74 1.83
N ASP A 624 2.35 23.49 2.49
CA ASP A 624 3.49 24.42 2.55
C ASP A 624 4.00 24.78 1.14
N ILE A 625 4.20 23.77 0.30
CA ILE A 625 4.73 23.94 -1.06
C ILE A 625 3.73 24.63 -1.98
N GLU A 626 2.47 24.22 -1.96
CA GLU A 626 1.45 24.82 -2.84
C GLU A 626 1.14 26.27 -2.42
N ARG A 627 1.16 26.58 -1.12
CA ARG A 627 1.11 27.96 -0.62
C ARG A 627 2.30 28.78 -1.15
N ALA A 628 3.52 28.25 -1.08
CA ALA A 628 4.71 28.93 -1.58
C ALA A 628 4.68 29.18 -3.10
N LYS A 629 4.01 28.32 -3.87
CA LYS A 629 3.73 28.52 -5.30
C LYS A 629 2.64 29.56 -5.58
N GLY A 630 2.02 30.14 -4.56
CA GLY A 630 0.94 31.12 -4.68
C GLY A 630 -0.44 30.52 -4.86
N ARG A 631 -0.61 29.20 -4.70
CA ARG A 631 -1.93 28.55 -4.78
C ARG A 631 -2.75 28.89 -3.55
N ASP A 632 -4.06 29.06 -3.76
CA ASP A 632 -5.02 29.23 -2.67
C ASP A 632 -5.10 27.93 -1.84
N VAL A 633 -4.79 28.03 -0.55
CA VAL A 633 -4.71 26.90 0.38
C VAL A 633 -5.60 27.15 1.61
N SER A 634 -6.34 26.11 2.00
CA SER A 634 -7.03 26.00 3.29
C SER A 634 -6.37 24.90 4.12
N PHE A 635 -5.89 25.21 5.32
CA PHE A 635 -5.36 24.21 6.24
C PHE A 635 -5.87 24.52 7.64
N ASN A 636 -6.75 23.66 8.16
CA ASN A 636 -7.38 23.87 9.46
C ASN A 636 -7.21 22.62 10.33
N ILE A 637 -6.84 22.76 11.60
CA ILE A 637 -6.71 21.61 12.51
C ILE A 637 -8.09 21.22 13.05
N ALA A 638 -8.51 19.98 12.75
CA ALA A 638 -9.73 19.40 13.29
C ALA A 638 -9.58 19.00 14.78
N PRO A 639 -10.67 18.96 15.57
CA PRO A 639 -10.63 18.56 16.97
C PRO A 639 -10.46 17.05 17.13
N LEU A 640 -10.16 16.64 18.38
CA LEU A 640 -10.38 15.26 18.81
C LEU A 640 -11.85 14.91 18.63
N SER A 641 -12.16 14.17 17.56
CA SER A 641 -13.54 13.92 17.16
C SER A 641 -14.05 12.59 17.69
N ILE A 642 -15.25 12.61 18.25
CA ILE A 642 -15.99 11.41 18.68
C ILE A 642 -16.63 10.83 17.42
N THR A 643 -15.98 9.82 16.85
CA THR A 643 -16.46 9.08 15.68
C THR A 643 -17.02 7.72 16.11
N GLY A 644 -17.82 7.10 15.25
CA GLY A 644 -18.27 5.73 15.46
C GLY A 644 -17.10 4.76 15.66
N SER A 645 -15.98 4.96 14.94
CA SER A 645 -14.78 4.14 15.08
C SER A 645 -14.07 4.27 16.43
N VAL A 646 -14.13 5.44 17.07
CA VAL A 646 -13.56 5.69 18.41
C VAL A 646 -14.41 5.03 19.50
N LEU A 647 -15.74 5.10 19.37
CA LEU A 647 -16.69 4.58 20.35
C LEU A 647 -16.72 3.04 20.45
N ILE A 648 -16.13 2.33 19.48
CA ILE A 648 -16.00 0.86 19.52
C ILE A 648 -14.99 0.41 20.59
N SER A 649 -14.06 1.29 21.02
CA SER A 649 -13.07 0.97 22.04
C SER A 649 -13.45 1.57 23.40
N LYS A 650 -13.82 0.71 24.37
CA LYS A 650 -14.07 1.13 25.76
C LYS A 650 -12.91 1.94 26.36
N GLY A 651 -11.67 1.60 25.99
CA GLY A 651 -10.47 2.32 26.44
C GLY A 651 -10.39 3.75 25.91
N LEU A 652 -10.71 3.95 24.63
CA LEU A 652 -10.77 5.29 24.03
C LEU A 652 -11.98 6.08 24.55
N GLU A 653 -13.13 5.44 24.74
CA GLU A 653 -14.30 6.07 25.36
C GLU A 653 -13.98 6.57 26.77
N ALA A 654 -13.30 5.75 27.59
CA ALA A 654 -12.82 6.17 28.91
C ALA A 654 -11.82 7.33 28.81
N ALA A 655 -10.87 7.28 27.87
CA ALA A 655 -9.93 8.38 27.64
C ALA A 655 -10.67 9.69 27.31
N TYR A 656 -11.65 9.66 26.40
CA TYR A 656 -12.42 10.84 26.00
C TYR A 656 -13.28 11.39 27.14
N ALA A 657 -13.92 10.51 27.92
CA ALA A 657 -14.67 10.90 29.10
C ALA A 657 -13.77 11.58 30.16
N GLY A 658 -12.55 11.07 30.35
CA GLY A 658 -11.56 11.67 31.23
C GLY A 658 -10.99 12.99 30.72
N LEU A 659 -10.72 13.10 29.42
CA LEU A 659 -10.25 14.32 28.77
C LEU A 659 -11.25 15.45 29.01
N LYS A 660 -12.56 15.16 28.89
CA LYS A 660 -13.64 16.09 29.23
C LYS A 660 -13.57 16.60 30.66
N ARG A 661 -13.23 15.74 31.63
CA ARG A 661 -13.04 16.14 33.05
C ARG A 661 -11.78 16.99 33.27
N LEU A 662 -10.78 16.84 32.41
CA LEU A 662 -9.56 17.64 32.40
C LEU A 662 -9.70 18.97 31.62
N GLY A 663 -10.87 19.23 31.03
CA GLY A 663 -11.15 20.46 30.30
C GLY A 663 -10.92 20.36 28.79
N TYR A 664 -10.35 19.25 28.29
CA TYR A 664 -10.24 18.97 26.85
C TYR A 664 -11.61 18.53 26.34
N LYS A 665 -12.11 19.19 25.29
CA LYS A 665 -13.49 18.97 24.82
C LYS A 665 -13.50 18.24 23.47
N PRO A 666 -13.41 16.89 23.45
CA PRO A 666 -13.71 16.15 22.24
C PRO A 666 -15.07 16.53 21.66
N MET A 667 -15.15 16.64 20.34
CA MET A 667 -16.33 17.13 19.63
C MET A 667 -17.05 16.00 18.88
N PRO A 668 -18.39 16.03 18.81
CA PRO A 668 -19.14 15.16 17.91
C PRO A 668 -18.69 15.34 16.44
N ALA A 669 -18.71 14.25 15.67
CA ALA A 669 -18.24 14.26 14.28
C ALA A 669 -19.01 15.22 13.36
N ASP A 670 -20.31 15.37 13.55
CA ASP A 670 -21.18 16.29 12.81
C ASP A 670 -20.88 17.76 13.12
N THR A 671 -20.61 18.08 14.40
CA THR A 671 -20.11 19.39 14.83
C THR A 671 -18.78 19.70 14.13
N THR A 672 -17.84 18.73 14.15
CA THR A 672 -16.55 18.88 13.48
C THR A 672 -16.73 19.12 11.99
N ALA A 673 -17.51 18.28 11.30
CA ALA A 673 -17.73 18.41 9.86
C ALA A 673 -18.29 19.79 9.48
N GLY A 674 -19.21 20.34 10.29
CA GLY A 674 -19.80 21.66 10.05
C GLY A 674 -18.81 22.81 10.22
N ILE A 675 -18.03 22.79 11.31
CA ILE A 675 -17.00 23.81 11.56
C ILE A 675 -15.93 23.77 10.47
N MET A 676 -15.43 22.58 10.15
CA MET A 676 -14.36 22.43 9.17
C MET A 676 -14.81 22.77 7.74
N ALA A 677 -16.05 22.45 7.37
CA ALA A 677 -16.64 22.88 6.11
C ALA A 677 -16.78 24.40 6.03
N ALA A 678 -17.22 25.05 7.12
CA ALA A 678 -17.35 26.51 7.19
C ALA A 678 -15.99 27.20 7.03
N LEU A 679 -14.97 26.77 7.78
CA LEU A 679 -13.62 27.32 7.66
C LEU A 679 -13.05 27.15 6.25
N MET A 680 -13.21 25.97 5.66
CA MET A 680 -12.77 25.72 4.29
C MET A 680 -13.44 26.66 3.28
N VAL A 681 -14.75 26.90 3.39
CA VAL A 681 -15.46 27.83 2.51
C VAL A 681 -15.03 29.27 2.75
N TRP A 682 -14.80 29.66 4.01
CA TRP A 682 -14.28 30.99 4.32
C TRP A 682 -12.89 31.21 3.70
N ASP A 683 -11.98 30.25 3.84
CA ASP A 683 -10.64 30.29 3.24
C ASP A 683 -10.68 30.42 1.70
N MET A 684 -11.70 29.83 1.04
CA MET A 684 -11.89 29.96 -0.42
C MET A 684 -12.27 31.37 -0.88
N HIS A 685 -12.77 32.22 0.02
CA HIS A 685 -13.04 33.64 -0.24
C HIS A 685 -11.92 34.54 0.26
N HIS A 686 -11.14 34.07 1.25
CA HIS A 686 -10.04 34.81 1.89
C HIS A 686 -8.70 34.06 1.77
N PRO A 687 -8.19 33.79 0.55
CA PRO A 687 -6.94 33.06 0.39
C PRO A 687 -5.73 33.77 1.02
N GLU A 688 -5.77 35.10 1.15
CA GLU A 688 -4.76 35.90 1.85
C GLU A 688 -4.62 35.52 3.33
N ALA A 689 -5.70 35.05 3.98
CA ALA A 689 -5.68 34.63 5.38
C ALA A 689 -4.80 33.40 5.64
N THR A 690 -4.47 32.65 4.60
CA THR A 690 -3.45 31.58 4.63
C THR A 690 -2.13 32.06 4.03
N ARG A 691 -2.18 32.76 2.89
CA ARG A 691 -0.99 33.23 2.16
C ARG A 691 -0.09 34.09 3.04
N ASP A 692 -0.66 35.01 3.80
CA ASP A 692 0.07 36.03 4.55
C ASP A 692 0.24 35.68 6.04
N CYS A 693 -0.25 34.51 6.47
CA CYS A 693 -0.18 34.07 7.86
C CYS A 693 1.04 33.17 8.12
N ALA A 694 2.00 33.66 8.92
CA ALA A 694 3.19 32.89 9.32
C ALA A 694 2.86 31.63 10.13
N THR A 695 1.70 31.61 10.80
CA THR A 695 1.21 30.50 11.62
C THR A 695 0.01 29.78 11.01
N PHE A 696 -0.16 29.81 9.68
CA PHE A 696 -1.38 29.33 9.02
C PHE A 696 -1.77 27.88 9.39
N HIS A 697 -0.80 27.01 9.74
CA HIS A 697 -1.10 25.66 10.24
C HIS A 697 -1.91 25.61 11.54
N THR A 698 -1.75 26.60 12.42
CA THR A 698 -2.31 26.61 13.76
C THR A 698 -3.25 27.79 14.03
N ASP A 699 -3.32 28.77 13.13
CA ASP A 699 -4.14 29.98 13.25
C ASP A 699 -5.63 29.65 13.43
N ARG A 700 -6.15 28.78 12.57
CA ARG A 700 -7.55 28.32 12.59
C ARG A 700 -7.67 26.88 13.08
N ALA A 701 -7.13 26.64 14.28
CA ALA A 701 -7.20 25.34 14.94
C ALA A 701 -8.42 25.19 15.86
N VAL A 702 -9.12 24.07 15.72
CA VAL A 702 -10.14 23.58 16.65
C VAL A 702 -9.48 22.54 17.57
N ASP A 703 -8.39 22.89 18.21
CA ASP A 703 -7.49 21.93 18.87
C ASP A 703 -7.94 21.51 20.27
N SER A 704 -9.08 22.01 20.75
CA SER A 704 -9.58 21.73 22.10
C SER A 704 -8.55 22.03 23.18
N GLY A 705 -7.73 23.06 22.99
CA GLY A 705 -6.76 23.53 23.96
C GLY A 705 -5.42 22.79 23.99
N LEU A 706 -5.20 21.86 23.06
CA LEU A 706 -4.02 21.00 23.03
C LEU A 706 -2.75 21.76 22.64
N LEU A 707 -2.82 22.67 21.67
CA LEU A 707 -1.69 23.47 21.22
C LEU A 707 -1.13 24.36 22.34
N GLY A 708 -1.91 24.72 23.36
CA GLY A 708 -1.43 25.45 24.53
C GLY A 708 -1.10 24.57 25.74
N SER A 709 -1.11 23.24 25.60
CA SER A 709 -0.94 22.32 26.73
C SER A 709 0.44 22.46 27.36
N ALA A 710 0.48 22.48 28.70
CA ALA A 710 1.73 22.45 29.47
C ALA A 710 2.38 21.06 29.51
N TYR A 711 1.62 19.98 29.27
CA TYR A 711 2.08 18.60 29.46
C TYR A 711 1.82 17.74 28.22
N GLU A 712 2.71 16.78 27.98
CA GLU A 712 2.60 15.85 26.86
C GLU A 712 1.23 15.14 26.83
N LEU A 713 0.65 15.04 25.63
CA LEU A 713 -0.67 14.46 25.45
C LEU A 713 -0.77 13.01 25.94
N ASN A 714 0.29 12.20 25.81
CA ASN A 714 0.28 10.82 26.32
C ASN A 714 0.13 10.75 27.84
N ASP A 715 0.77 11.66 28.57
CA ASP A 715 0.70 11.68 30.03
C ASP A 715 -0.68 12.15 30.49
N ILE A 716 -1.28 13.11 29.76
CA ILE A 716 -2.67 13.55 29.94
C ILE A 716 -3.67 12.44 29.63
N VAL A 717 -3.50 11.71 28.53
CA VAL A 717 -4.40 10.60 28.13
C VAL A 717 -4.36 9.46 29.15
N ARG A 718 -3.18 9.13 29.69
CA ARG A 718 -3.06 8.11 30.77
C ARG A 718 -3.86 8.50 32.02
N LEU A 719 -3.79 9.77 32.43
CA LEU A 719 -4.62 10.27 33.52
C LEU A 719 -6.11 10.26 33.14
N ALA A 720 -6.43 10.66 31.91
CA ALA A 720 -7.80 10.68 31.41
C ALA A 720 -8.45 9.30 31.46
N VAL A 721 -7.75 8.23 31.04
CA VAL A 721 -8.27 6.86 31.14
C VAL A 721 -8.62 6.50 32.59
N VAL A 722 -7.78 6.85 33.57
CA VAL A 722 -8.06 6.61 35.00
C VAL A 722 -9.32 7.37 35.45
N LEU A 723 -9.43 8.65 35.09
CA LEU A 723 -10.60 9.46 35.42
C LEU A 723 -11.86 8.99 34.69
N GLY A 724 -11.74 8.34 33.55
CA GLY A 724 -12.81 7.78 32.75
C GLY A 724 -13.16 6.33 33.06
N ALA A 725 -12.51 5.69 34.05
CA ALA A 725 -12.60 4.24 34.27
C ALA A 725 -14.05 3.71 34.48
N HIS A 726 -14.98 4.56 34.94
CA HIS A 726 -16.41 4.24 35.00
C HIS A 726 -17.05 3.83 33.67
N LYS A 727 -16.41 4.11 32.53
CA LYS A 727 -16.81 3.68 31.18
C LYS A 727 -16.26 2.30 30.78
N LEU A 728 -15.36 1.73 31.58
CA LEU A 728 -14.75 0.42 31.31
C LEU A 728 -15.61 -0.73 31.85
N ILE A 729 -16.40 -0.45 32.88
CA ILE A 729 -17.42 -1.33 33.47
C ILE A 729 -18.62 -1.28 32.53
#